data_AF-A0A3D9ZL22-F1
#
_entry.id   AF-A0A3D9ZL22-F1
#
_cell.length_a   1.000
_cell.length_b   1.000
_cell.length_c   1.000
_cell.angle_alpha   90.00
_cell.angle_beta   90.00
_cell.angle_gamma   90.00
#
_symmetry.space_group_name_H-M   'P 1'
#
loop_
_entity.id
_entity.type
_entity.pdbx_description
1 polymer ?
#
loop_
_entity_poly.entity_id
_entity_poly.type
_entity_poly.pdbx_seq_one_letter_code
_entity_poly.pdbx_strand_id
1 'polypeptide(L)'
;MTMTVEEAAETSGALPIARPRGLAWGRYVPRIFGMIMWIVAIISGIAAFGHIFRTGVQPIRETIDALIIPAPANIAYAVFLAALATATLRRKRVAWWLLTIYFGLSVLITTIIGLIVTIVPDGELIDDAGNRLFDTTGELVLLWCGLGVSVIALTALILFRGEFYAHVAKGSVRRALVVFFGLLLVGIGLGLSLVTAFPGSLTGTGNQLAYATERVLGGGFSFDITRVGEAPGWVSFVLGLFGAIAVFAALATLLRSQRRNAELHAGDESRIRMLLAKYGDRDSLGYFATRRDKSAIFSSTGKSAITYRVVNGVSLASGDPVGDPEAWGPAIDAWLAQSRYYAWTPAVMGASEEGAIAYARTGLKVIHLGDEAILLTRDFKLDGREMRPVRQAVNRVERAGYTAAVRRHSDVPEAEMKELSALATSWRDTESERGFSMALGRLGDPADGRCVLVEAIDKNNQVKAIISLSPWGSRGLSLDLMRRAHDAENGAMEFMVAELMEAAPRLGVEKVSLNFAVFRAVFEEGARIGAGPILRLWRKLLLFFSRWWQLESLYRSNAKYHPTWQPRYLCFGERRELARVGIASAIAEGFIALPGSPGSQLDVLPPDYEERAASAEEIDAAAAPAAPGAIDHKAPEQMRVRLAKRQQLIDAGIDPYPVNYPRTDTCAEVAAAHRDLPPDRRSGDKVGVAGRVMLMRDHGGILFATIRDWSGDLQVMLFGNAAVDKWDHTIDIGDHVGVSGEVITTRTGELTVEATSWQLNAKCLRPLPDKHRGLADPEARVRQRYLDLVTNKRSRDILRARSNAIFALRESLVGRRYLEVETPILQRIHGGANAKPFTTHINAYDLKLYLRIAPELYLKRLAVGGVERVFELGRTFRNEGADYSHNPEFTVLEAYQAYADYDTMLRLTRELIQDAAIAAHGRAVARRPGTDEEVDISGDWPVRTVNEAVSTALGEVVDADTDVATLRRFCDKAEIAYDPKWGRGAVLLELYEHLVESKTDLPTFYKDFPTEVSPLTRQHRHDPRLAERWDLVGFGFELGTAYSELIDPVEQRRRLTEQSLLAAGGDPEAMELDEDFLQALEYAMPPTGGLGIGVDRVVMLLTGRSIRETLPFPLVRAAS
;
A
#
# COMPACT_ATOMS: atom_id res chain seq x y z
N MET A 1 -17.59 45.61 -2.71
CA MET A 1 -17.05 44.82 -3.83
C MET A 1 -17.67 43.44 -3.75
N THR A 2 -18.66 43.17 -4.58
CA THR A 2 -19.34 41.87 -4.65
C THR A 2 -18.45 40.88 -5.39
N MET A 3 -17.85 39.94 -4.64
CA MET A 3 -17.10 38.81 -5.22
C MET A 3 -18.00 38.04 -6.18
N THR A 4 -17.47 37.71 -7.34
CA THR A 4 -18.18 36.94 -8.36
C THR A 4 -18.26 35.46 -7.97
N VAL A 5 -19.25 34.74 -8.50
CA VAL A 5 -19.43 33.28 -8.27
C VAL A 5 -18.18 32.47 -8.65
N GLU A 6 -17.37 32.96 -9.59
CA GLU A 6 -16.08 32.36 -9.96
C GLU A 6 -14.99 32.58 -8.90
N GLU A 7 -14.97 33.72 -8.20
CA GLU A 7 -14.03 33.97 -7.10
C GLU A 7 -14.37 33.13 -5.86
N ALA A 8 -15.65 32.89 -5.59
CA ALA A 8 -16.09 32.00 -4.52
C ALA A 8 -15.78 30.51 -4.80
N ALA A 9 -15.79 30.10 -6.07
CA ALA A 9 -15.41 28.75 -6.50
C ALA A 9 -13.89 28.50 -6.43
N GLU A 10 -13.07 29.53 -6.66
CA GLU A 10 -11.60 29.45 -6.51
C GLU A 10 -11.17 29.30 -5.04
N THR A 11 -11.90 29.89 -4.07
CA THR A 11 -11.65 29.72 -2.63
C THR A 11 -12.19 28.43 -2.03
N SER A 12 -13.15 27.74 -2.67
CA SER A 12 -13.82 26.55 -2.10
C SER A 12 -13.30 25.21 -2.62
N GLY A 13 -12.26 25.17 -3.47
CA GLY A 13 -11.63 23.94 -3.95
C GLY A 13 -12.50 23.02 -4.82
N ALA A 14 -13.79 23.34 -4.99
CA ALA A 14 -14.74 22.55 -5.76
C ALA A 14 -14.77 22.99 -7.22
N LEU A 15 -13.76 22.60 -8.00
CA LEU A 15 -13.84 22.71 -9.47
C LEU A 15 -14.87 21.69 -10.01
N PRO A 16 -15.78 22.07 -10.91
CA PRO A 16 -16.78 21.15 -11.45
C PRO A 16 -16.08 20.01 -12.21
N ILE A 17 -16.36 18.78 -11.80
CA ILE A 17 -15.87 17.54 -12.44
C ILE A 17 -16.60 17.38 -13.78
N ALA A 18 -16.12 18.06 -14.81
CA ALA A 18 -16.66 17.91 -16.16
C ALA A 18 -16.18 16.57 -16.76
N ARG A 19 -17.02 15.53 -16.70
CA ARG A 19 -16.84 14.33 -17.54
C ARG A 19 -17.14 14.72 -19.00
N PRO A 20 -16.27 14.39 -19.98
CA PRO A 20 -16.54 14.69 -21.39
C PRO A 20 -17.77 13.90 -21.88
N ARG A 21 -18.83 14.61 -22.28
CA ARG A 21 -20.08 14.07 -22.84
C ARG A 21 -20.06 13.99 -24.39
N GLY A 22 -18.89 13.75 -25.00
CA GLY A 22 -18.73 13.74 -26.46
C GLY A 22 -18.67 12.33 -27.06
N LEU A 23 -19.05 12.21 -28.34
CA LEU A 23 -18.78 11.02 -29.18
C LEU A 23 -17.32 10.58 -29.06
N ALA A 24 -17.05 9.28 -28.91
CA ALA A 24 -15.72 8.71 -28.61
C ALA A 24 -14.59 9.15 -29.58
N TRP A 25 -14.93 9.59 -30.80
CA TRP A 25 -13.98 10.08 -31.80
C TRP A 25 -13.59 11.57 -31.60
N GLY A 26 -14.43 12.38 -30.96
CA GLY A 26 -14.19 13.81 -30.75
C GLY A 26 -12.88 14.12 -30.02
N ARG A 27 -12.43 13.20 -29.15
CA ARG A 27 -11.15 13.28 -28.42
C ARG A 27 -9.92 13.32 -29.34
N TYR A 28 -10.04 12.93 -30.60
CA TYR A 28 -8.94 12.95 -31.58
C TYR A 28 -8.86 14.28 -32.34
N VAL A 29 -9.88 15.14 -32.30
CA VAL A 29 -9.88 16.41 -33.04
C VAL A 29 -8.68 17.29 -32.69
N PRO A 30 -8.35 17.57 -31.40
CA PRO A 30 -7.14 18.33 -31.06
C PRO A 30 -5.85 17.64 -31.53
N ARG A 31 -5.83 16.31 -31.63
CA ARG A 31 -4.67 15.55 -32.14
C ARG A 31 -4.48 15.72 -33.64
N ILE A 32 -5.56 15.64 -34.41
CA ILE A 32 -5.54 15.79 -35.88
C ILE A 32 -5.05 17.19 -36.24
N PHE A 33 -5.67 18.24 -35.68
CA PHE A 33 -5.25 19.62 -35.92
C PHE A 33 -3.80 19.87 -35.47
N GLY A 34 -3.43 19.37 -34.30
CA GLY A 34 -2.06 19.46 -33.79
C GLY A 34 -1.03 18.80 -34.71
N MET A 35 -1.34 17.62 -35.25
CA MET A 35 -0.45 16.90 -36.15
C MET A 35 -0.31 17.61 -37.50
N ILE A 36 -1.41 18.09 -38.08
CA ILE A 36 -1.41 18.85 -39.34
C ILE A 36 -0.50 20.08 -39.20
N MET A 37 -0.68 20.88 -38.15
CA MET A 37 0.17 22.06 -37.93
C MET A 37 1.65 21.72 -37.70
N TRP A 38 1.96 20.61 -37.03
CA TRP A 38 3.35 20.17 -36.87
C TRP A 38 3.99 19.80 -38.22
N ILE A 39 3.23 19.13 -39.09
CA ILE A 39 3.68 18.79 -40.45
C ILE A 39 3.95 20.08 -41.25
N VAL A 40 3.01 21.04 -41.22
CA VAL A 40 3.16 22.33 -41.91
C VAL A 40 4.34 23.13 -41.34
N ALA A 41 4.55 23.10 -40.03
CA ALA A 41 5.69 23.74 -39.37
C ALA A 41 7.03 23.16 -39.85
N ILE A 42 7.15 21.83 -39.91
CA ILE A 42 8.37 21.14 -40.38
C ILE A 42 8.63 21.49 -41.86
N ILE A 43 7.60 21.42 -42.70
CA ILE A 43 7.69 21.77 -44.13
C ILE A 43 8.14 23.22 -44.32
N SER A 44 7.55 24.16 -43.58
CA SER A 44 7.88 25.59 -43.61
C SER A 44 9.32 25.85 -43.13
N GLY A 45 9.76 25.12 -42.10
CA GLY A 45 11.11 25.21 -41.56
C GLY A 45 12.18 24.67 -42.52
N ILE A 46 11.94 23.50 -43.13
CA ILE A 46 12.84 22.92 -44.15
C ILE A 46 12.95 23.83 -45.37
N ALA A 47 11.83 24.37 -45.86
CA ALA A 47 11.81 25.26 -47.02
C ALA A 47 12.54 26.60 -46.76
N ALA A 48 12.73 26.98 -45.49
CA ALA A 48 13.48 28.17 -45.11
C ALA A 48 15.01 27.96 -45.15
N PHE A 49 15.51 26.72 -45.13
CA PHE A 49 16.94 26.40 -45.16
C PHE A 49 17.46 26.25 -46.60
N GLY A 50 17.86 27.36 -47.24
CA GLY A 50 18.60 27.36 -48.50
C GLY A 50 17.78 27.07 -49.77
N HIS A 51 18.36 27.42 -50.93
CA HIS A 51 17.68 27.34 -52.24
C HIS A 51 17.32 25.91 -52.65
N ILE A 52 18.18 24.94 -52.34
CA ILE A 52 18.02 23.51 -52.75
C ILE A 52 16.81 22.86 -52.07
N PHE A 53 16.60 23.11 -50.78
CA PHE A 53 15.45 22.57 -50.04
C PHE A 53 14.15 23.29 -50.39
N ARG A 54 14.24 24.57 -50.75
CA ARG A 54 13.08 25.36 -51.19
C ARG A 54 12.47 24.80 -52.46
N THR A 55 13.26 24.49 -53.50
CA THR A 55 12.76 23.98 -54.79
C THR A 55 12.16 22.57 -54.67
N GLY A 56 12.75 21.70 -53.83
CA GLY A 56 12.29 20.31 -53.67
C GLY A 56 10.96 20.16 -52.92
N VAL A 57 10.64 21.09 -52.01
CA VAL A 57 9.41 21.04 -51.19
C VAL A 57 8.34 22.00 -51.74
N GLN A 58 8.67 22.81 -52.74
CA GLN A 58 7.83 23.88 -53.28
C GLN A 58 6.43 23.44 -53.75
N PRO A 59 6.26 22.34 -54.53
CA PRO A 59 4.94 21.94 -55.02
C PRO A 59 3.99 21.49 -53.90
N ILE A 60 4.54 20.79 -52.90
CA ILE A 60 3.79 20.34 -51.71
C ILE A 60 3.39 21.55 -50.87
N ARG A 61 4.31 22.51 -50.72
CA ARG A 61 4.08 23.74 -49.97
C ARG A 61 2.99 24.60 -50.60
N GLU A 62 3.06 24.84 -51.90
CA GLU A 62 2.04 25.63 -52.65
C GLU A 62 0.66 24.97 -52.58
N THR A 63 0.60 23.64 -52.63
CA THR A 63 -0.65 22.88 -52.45
C THR A 63 -1.22 23.04 -51.03
N ILE A 64 -0.37 22.99 -49.99
CA ILE A 64 -0.79 23.19 -48.58
C ILE A 64 -1.23 24.63 -48.33
N ASP A 65 -0.48 25.59 -48.87
CA ASP A 65 -0.72 27.04 -48.77
C ASP A 65 -2.10 27.40 -49.35
N ALA A 66 -2.48 26.75 -50.45
CA ALA A 66 -3.77 26.94 -51.09
C ALA A 66 -4.96 26.23 -50.42
N LEU A 67 -4.73 25.11 -49.71
CA LEU A 67 -5.82 24.24 -49.23
C LEU A 67 -6.10 24.31 -47.73
N ILE A 68 -5.11 24.60 -46.88
CA ILE A 68 -5.21 24.36 -45.43
C ILE A 68 -4.83 25.59 -44.60
N ILE A 69 -3.53 25.87 -44.51
CA ILE A 69 -2.93 26.94 -43.68
C ILE A 69 -1.69 27.42 -44.45
N PRO A 70 -1.40 28.73 -44.46
CA PRO A 70 -0.22 29.23 -45.14
C PRO A 70 1.03 28.49 -44.71
N ALA A 71 1.91 28.17 -45.64
CA ALA A 71 3.15 27.44 -45.41
C ALA A 71 4.37 28.22 -45.93
N PRO A 72 4.56 29.51 -45.55
CA PRO A 72 5.69 30.30 -46.05
C PRO A 72 7.02 29.67 -45.65
N ALA A 73 8.04 29.81 -46.49
CA ALA A 73 9.42 29.39 -46.20
C ALA A 73 10.06 30.35 -45.17
N ASN A 74 9.57 30.32 -43.94
CA ASN A 74 9.90 31.25 -42.89
C ASN A 74 10.07 30.52 -41.55
N ILE A 75 11.27 30.63 -40.96
CA ILE A 75 11.61 30.01 -39.67
C ILE A 75 10.71 30.55 -38.54
N ALA A 76 10.42 31.86 -38.53
CA ALA A 76 9.53 32.49 -37.54
C ALA A 76 8.15 31.84 -37.53
N TYR A 77 7.62 31.64 -38.73
CA TYR A 77 6.28 31.11 -38.94
C TYR A 77 6.23 29.59 -38.66
N ALA A 78 7.29 28.85 -39.02
CA ALA A 78 7.46 27.45 -38.64
C ALA A 78 7.45 27.28 -37.10
N VAL A 79 8.17 28.14 -36.38
CA VAL A 79 8.20 28.14 -34.91
C VAL A 79 6.83 28.49 -34.32
N PHE A 80 6.13 29.47 -34.91
CA PHE A 80 4.75 29.82 -34.53
C PHE A 80 3.82 28.61 -34.66
N LEU A 81 3.81 27.95 -35.82
CA LEU A 81 2.95 26.80 -36.07
C LEU A 81 3.28 25.61 -35.18
N ALA A 82 4.55 25.29 -34.96
CA ALA A 82 4.97 24.22 -34.04
C ALA A 82 4.44 24.44 -32.62
N ALA A 83 4.35 25.70 -32.22
CA ALA A 83 3.86 26.06 -30.91
C ALA A 83 2.34 26.09 -30.80
N LEU A 84 1.64 26.58 -31.83
CA LEU A 84 0.19 26.49 -31.94
C LEU A 84 -0.25 25.02 -31.99
N ALA A 85 0.51 24.18 -32.71
CA ALA A 85 0.35 22.73 -32.73
C ALA A 85 0.48 22.13 -31.32
N THR A 86 1.53 22.51 -30.59
CA THR A 86 1.75 22.06 -29.20
C THR A 86 0.63 22.52 -28.27
N ALA A 87 0.16 23.77 -28.41
CA ALA A 87 -0.95 24.29 -27.61
C ALA A 87 -2.28 23.57 -27.90
N THR A 88 -2.49 23.18 -29.15
CA THR A 88 -3.66 22.42 -29.63
C THR A 88 -3.62 20.98 -29.12
N LEU A 89 -2.45 20.33 -29.18
CA LEU A 89 -2.23 19.01 -28.57
C LEU A 89 -2.47 19.02 -27.06
N ARG A 90 -2.15 20.15 -26.41
CA ARG A 90 -2.44 20.41 -24.99
C ARG A 90 -3.86 20.91 -24.71
N ARG A 91 -4.74 20.89 -25.72
CA ARG A 91 -6.17 21.21 -25.59
C ARG A 91 -6.44 22.61 -25.03
N LYS A 92 -5.54 23.57 -25.28
CA LYS A 92 -5.66 24.94 -24.75
C LYS A 92 -6.79 25.70 -25.46
N ARG A 93 -7.67 26.35 -24.69
CA ARG A 93 -8.74 27.23 -25.20
C ARG A 93 -8.23 28.35 -26.10
N VAL A 94 -7.06 28.89 -25.82
CA VAL A 94 -6.45 29.95 -26.64
C VAL A 94 -6.07 29.43 -28.03
N ALA A 95 -5.61 28.18 -28.14
CA ALA A 95 -5.29 27.59 -29.44
C ALA A 95 -6.56 27.34 -30.26
N TRP A 96 -7.63 26.90 -29.61
CA TRP A 96 -8.96 26.82 -30.21
C TRP A 96 -9.41 28.19 -30.75
N TRP A 97 -9.35 29.25 -29.94
CA TRP A 97 -9.70 30.60 -30.38
C TRP A 97 -8.89 31.05 -31.60
N LEU A 98 -7.57 30.87 -31.59
CA LEU A 98 -6.70 31.25 -32.71
C LEU A 98 -7.07 30.48 -34.00
N LEU A 99 -7.31 29.17 -33.90
CA LEU A 99 -7.69 28.34 -35.04
C LEU A 99 -9.09 28.70 -35.55
N THR A 100 -10.06 28.90 -34.65
CA THR A 100 -11.42 29.28 -35.02
C THR A 100 -11.46 30.65 -35.69
N ILE A 101 -10.70 31.62 -35.18
CA ILE A 101 -10.56 32.94 -35.81
C ILE A 101 -9.89 32.82 -37.17
N TYR A 102 -8.80 32.05 -37.27
CA TYR A 102 -8.09 31.84 -38.53
C TYR A 102 -8.98 31.19 -39.60
N PHE A 103 -9.59 30.04 -39.30
CA PHE A 103 -10.46 29.36 -40.27
C PHE A 103 -11.75 30.16 -40.55
N GLY A 104 -12.27 30.91 -39.56
CA GLY A 104 -13.38 31.83 -39.77
C GLY A 104 -13.03 32.97 -40.73
N LEU A 105 -11.86 33.58 -40.56
CA LEU A 105 -11.35 34.63 -41.44
C LEU A 105 -11.02 34.07 -42.84
N SER A 106 -10.45 32.87 -42.92
CA SER A 106 -10.18 32.18 -44.19
C SER A 106 -11.46 31.90 -44.97
N VAL A 107 -12.50 31.36 -44.31
CA VAL A 107 -13.82 31.16 -44.93
C VAL A 107 -14.38 32.49 -45.44
N LEU A 108 -14.31 33.57 -44.64
CA LEU A 108 -14.80 34.89 -45.03
C LEU A 108 -14.05 35.44 -46.24
N ILE A 109 -12.71 35.49 -46.20
CA ILE A 109 -11.86 36.04 -47.26
C ILE A 109 -12.03 35.24 -48.55
N THR A 110 -11.95 33.91 -48.50
CA THR A 110 -12.09 33.04 -49.67
C THR A 110 -13.49 33.13 -50.28
N THR A 111 -14.54 33.31 -49.46
CA THR A 111 -15.90 33.57 -49.96
C THR A 111 -16.00 34.93 -50.66
N ILE A 112 -15.39 35.98 -50.10
CA ILE A 112 -15.36 37.31 -50.72
C ILE A 112 -14.58 37.27 -52.04
N ILE A 113 -13.40 36.64 -52.08
CA ILE A 113 -12.61 36.47 -53.30
C ILE A 113 -13.39 35.66 -54.33
N GLY A 114 -13.99 34.54 -53.94
CA GLY A 114 -14.84 33.74 -54.84
C GLY A 114 -16.04 34.53 -55.38
N LEU A 115 -16.64 35.40 -54.55
CA LEU A 115 -17.74 36.28 -54.95
C LEU A 115 -17.26 37.38 -55.92
N ILE A 116 -16.12 38.00 -55.65
CA ILE A 116 -15.52 39.00 -56.54
C ILE A 116 -15.19 38.36 -57.89
N VAL A 117 -14.56 37.18 -57.90
CA VAL A 117 -14.19 36.47 -59.13
C VAL A 117 -15.42 35.97 -59.92
N THR A 118 -16.56 35.75 -59.26
CA THR A 118 -17.81 35.36 -59.94
C THR A 118 -18.66 36.54 -60.41
N ILE A 119 -18.46 37.74 -59.86
CA ILE A 119 -19.23 38.95 -60.20
C ILE A 119 -18.48 39.88 -61.16
N VAL A 120 -17.15 39.96 -61.08
CA VAL A 120 -16.34 40.84 -61.94
C VAL A 120 -16.13 40.17 -63.32
N PRO A 121 -16.41 40.85 -64.43
CA PRO A 121 -16.20 40.31 -65.78
C PRO A 121 -14.73 39.93 -66.03
N ASP A 122 -14.48 38.81 -66.74
CA ASP A 122 -13.15 38.23 -67.03
C ASP A 122 -12.09 39.20 -67.60
N GLY A 123 -12.50 40.36 -68.13
CA GLY A 123 -11.62 41.39 -68.68
C GLY A 123 -11.07 42.42 -67.68
N GLU A 124 -11.53 42.43 -66.42
CA GLU A 124 -11.14 43.44 -65.41
C GLU A 124 -10.27 42.89 -64.28
N LEU A 125 -10.06 41.57 -64.22
CA LEU A 125 -9.18 40.91 -63.25
C LEU A 125 -7.80 40.65 -63.85
N ILE A 126 -7.11 41.74 -64.19
CA ILE A 126 -5.80 41.72 -64.82
C ILE A 126 -4.80 42.45 -63.91
N ASP A 127 -3.62 41.87 -63.67
CA ASP A 127 -2.54 42.54 -62.95
C ASP A 127 -1.91 43.69 -63.76
N ASP A 128 -1.06 44.50 -63.13
CA ASP A 128 -0.39 45.64 -63.78
C ASP A 128 0.54 45.21 -64.96
N ALA A 129 0.79 43.91 -65.12
CA ALA A 129 1.57 43.32 -66.19
C ALA A 129 0.72 42.72 -67.33
N GLY A 130 -0.61 42.82 -67.25
CA GLY A 130 -1.52 42.32 -68.28
C GLY A 130 -1.88 40.83 -68.14
N ASN A 131 -1.48 40.16 -67.05
CA ASN A 131 -1.81 38.77 -66.78
C ASN A 131 -3.14 38.66 -66.03
N ARG A 132 -3.93 37.63 -66.35
CA ARG A 132 -5.16 37.35 -65.62
C ARG A 132 -4.82 36.92 -64.19
N LEU A 133 -5.53 37.48 -63.21
CA LEU A 133 -5.36 37.16 -61.79
C LEU A 133 -5.76 35.72 -61.44
N PHE A 134 -6.59 35.07 -62.25
CA PHE A 134 -6.97 33.65 -62.15
C PHE A 134 -7.11 33.07 -63.56
N ASP A 135 -6.09 32.36 -64.05
CA ASP A 135 -5.96 32.04 -65.49
C ASP A 135 -6.32 30.58 -65.84
N THR A 136 -6.60 29.73 -64.85
CA THR A 136 -6.98 28.33 -65.09
C THR A 136 -8.20 27.88 -64.29
N THR A 137 -9.04 27.03 -64.91
CA THR A 137 -10.12 26.28 -64.23
C THR A 137 -9.63 25.51 -63.01
N GLY A 138 -8.34 25.14 -62.98
CA GLY A 138 -7.69 24.52 -61.83
C GLY A 138 -7.58 25.43 -60.60
N GLU A 139 -7.30 26.72 -60.77
CA GLU A 139 -7.15 27.68 -59.65
C GLU A 139 -8.50 27.98 -58.97
N LEU A 140 -9.57 28.09 -59.76
CA LEU A 140 -10.93 28.21 -59.25
C LEU A 140 -11.36 26.96 -58.47
N VAL A 141 -11.04 25.76 -58.98
CA VAL A 141 -11.31 24.50 -58.28
C VAL A 141 -10.53 24.44 -56.96
N LEU A 142 -9.26 24.85 -56.96
CA LEU A 142 -8.42 24.88 -55.77
C LEU A 142 -8.97 25.84 -54.70
N LEU A 143 -9.46 27.01 -55.12
CA LEU A 143 -10.10 28.02 -54.25
C LEU A 143 -11.35 27.46 -53.56
N TRP A 144 -12.25 26.82 -54.31
CA TRP A 144 -13.47 26.21 -53.75
C TRP A 144 -13.17 24.97 -52.89
N CYS A 145 -12.16 24.17 -53.26
CA CYS A 145 -11.67 23.08 -52.41
C CYS A 145 -11.11 23.61 -51.08
N GLY A 146 -10.32 24.68 -51.11
CA GLY A 146 -9.80 25.35 -49.91
C GLY A 146 -10.91 25.92 -49.01
N LEU A 147 -11.97 26.47 -49.61
CA LEU A 147 -13.18 26.89 -48.88
C LEU A 147 -13.85 25.68 -48.18
N GLY A 148 -14.05 24.58 -48.90
CA GLY A 148 -14.64 23.36 -48.34
C GLY A 148 -13.84 22.80 -47.16
N VAL A 149 -12.52 22.72 -47.29
CA VAL A 149 -11.61 22.29 -46.21
C VAL A 149 -11.71 23.23 -45.00
N SER A 150 -11.72 24.54 -45.23
CA SER A 150 -11.82 25.55 -44.16
C SER A 150 -13.16 25.50 -43.43
N VAL A 151 -14.27 25.28 -44.14
CA VAL A 151 -15.61 25.09 -43.55
C VAL A 151 -15.69 23.82 -42.71
N ILE A 152 -15.15 22.70 -43.20
CA ILE A 152 -15.09 21.44 -42.45
C ILE A 152 -14.25 21.61 -41.18
N ALA A 153 -13.08 22.25 -41.30
CA ALA A 153 -12.19 22.51 -40.18
C ALA A 153 -12.86 23.41 -39.12
N LEU A 154 -13.50 24.50 -39.55
CA LEU A 154 -14.23 25.42 -38.67
C LEU A 154 -15.39 24.72 -37.96
N THR A 155 -16.16 23.92 -38.69
CA THR A 155 -17.29 23.15 -38.13
C THR A 155 -16.81 22.15 -37.08
N ALA A 156 -15.72 21.42 -37.34
CA ALA A 156 -15.11 20.52 -36.37
C ALA A 156 -14.64 21.26 -35.11
N LEU A 157 -13.99 22.42 -35.25
CA LEU A 157 -13.57 23.23 -34.11
C LEU A 157 -14.75 23.72 -33.27
N ILE A 158 -15.87 24.12 -33.88
CA ILE A 158 -17.06 24.58 -33.16
C ILE A 158 -17.76 23.42 -32.44
N LEU A 159 -18.01 22.30 -33.15
CA LEU A 159 -18.70 21.11 -32.58
C LEU A 159 -17.93 20.51 -31.42
N PHE A 160 -16.59 20.46 -31.51
CA PHE A 160 -15.73 19.86 -30.50
C PHE A 160 -15.05 20.88 -29.59
N ARG A 161 -15.63 22.08 -29.42
CA ARG A 161 -15.12 23.13 -28.52
C ARG A 161 -14.87 22.64 -27.08
N GLY A 162 -15.67 21.66 -26.62
CA GLY A 162 -15.56 21.06 -25.29
C GLY A 162 -14.27 20.24 -25.08
N GLU A 163 -13.62 19.79 -26.16
CA GLU A 163 -12.38 19.02 -26.11
C GLU A 163 -11.14 19.90 -25.88
N PHE A 164 -11.29 21.22 -26.08
CA PHE A 164 -10.29 22.25 -25.79
C PHE A 164 -10.59 22.91 -24.44
N TYR A 165 -10.50 22.14 -23.36
CA TYR A 165 -10.90 22.59 -22.03
C TYR A 165 -9.82 23.32 -21.24
N ALA A 166 -8.54 23.28 -21.65
CA ALA A 166 -7.45 23.77 -20.82
C ALA A 166 -7.34 25.31 -20.87
N HIS A 167 -7.40 25.96 -19.72
CA HIS A 167 -7.30 27.42 -19.63
C HIS A 167 -5.84 27.88 -19.58
N VAL A 168 -5.58 29.05 -20.17
CA VAL A 168 -4.30 29.76 -20.01
C VAL A 168 -4.51 30.82 -18.93
N ALA A 169 -3.47 31.10 -18.14
CA ALA A 169 -3.55 31.99 -16.99
C ALA A 169 -4.15 33.36 -17.33
N LYS A 170 -5.05 33.87 -16.47
CA LYS A 170 -5.61 35.22 -16.60
C LYS A 170 -4.46 36.24 -16.71
N GLY A 171 -4.49 37.10 -17.73
CA GLY A 171 -3.46 38.11 -18.00
C GLY A 171 -2.22 37.66 -18.77
N SER A 172 -1.98 36.35 -18.96
CA SER A 172 -0.85 35.84 -19.78
C SER A 172 -0.96 36.27 -21.24
N VAL A 173 -2.18 36.28 -21.80
CA VAL A 173 -2.46 36.75 -23.16
C VAL A 173 -2.07 38.23 -23.29
N ARG A 174 -2.43 39.07 -22.32
CA ARG A 174 -2.07 40.50 -22.32
C ARG A 174 -0.55 40.69 -22.26
N ARG A 175 0.16 39.95 -21.40
CA ARG A 175 1.63 40.00 -21.31
C ARG A 175 2.29 39.51 -22.59
N ALA A 176 1.80 38.42 -23.17
CA ALA A 176 2.30 37.90 -24.43
C ALA A 176 2.11 38.90 -25.57
N LEU A 177 0.96 39.57 -25.65
CA LEU A 177 0.71 40.65 -26.62
C LEU A 177 1.64 41.85 -26.40
N VAL A 178 1.86 42.27 -25.15
CA VAL A 178 2.81 43.35 -24.83
C VAL A 178 4.24 42.98 -25.24
N VAL A 179 4.69 41.76 -24.93
CA VAL A 179 6.01 41.25 -25.35
C VAL A 179 6.09 41.17 -26.88
N PHE A 180 5.04 40.69 -27.54
CA PHE A 180 4.98 40.57 -28.98
C PHE A 180 5.10 41.92 -29.69
N PHE A 181 4.19 42.85 -29.39
CA PHE A 181 4.18 44.17 -30.03
C PHE A 181 5.39 45.01 -29.63
N GLY A 182 5.86 44.89 -28.38
CA GLY A 182 7.09 45.56 -27.94
C GLY A 182 8.33 45.09 -28.71
N LEU A 183 8.50 43.78 -28.87
CA LEU A 183 9.64 43.24 -29.64
C LEU A 183 9.50 43.47 -31.14
N LEU A 184 8.28 43.49 -31.69
CA LEU A 184 8.06 43.88 -33.08
C LEU A 184 8.45 45.33 -33.34
N LEU A 185 8.06 46.26 -32.46
CA LEU A 185 8.44 47.69 -32.59
C LEU A 185 9.96 47.86 -32.55
N VAL A 186 10.63 47.19 -31.60
CA VAL A 186 12.10 47.19 -31.51
C VAL A 186 12.72 46.56 -32.76
N GLY A 187 12.19 45.44 -33.23
CA GLY A 187 12.66 44.74 -34.42
C GLY A 187 12.50 45.56 -35.70
N ILE A 188 11.39 46.28 -35.86
CA ILE A 188 11.14 47.20 -36.98
C ILE A 188 12.09 48.41 -36.91
N GLY A 189 12.33 48.98 -35.73
CA GLY A 189 13.26 50.11 -35.56
C GLY A 189 14.72 49.73 -35.84
N LEU A 190 15.17 48.59 -35.31
CA LEU A 190 16.49 48.03 -35.64
C LEU A 190 16.56 47.63 -37.12
N GLY A 191 15.46 47.12 -37.67
CA GLY A 191 15.36 46.74 -39.06
C GLY A 191 15.47 47.92 -40.02
N LEU A 192 14.81 49.03 -39.71
CA LEU A 192 14.95 50.28 -40.47
C LEU A 192 16.39 50.80 -40.44
N SER A 193 17.06 50.69 -39.29
CA SER A 193 18.48 51.06 -39.15
C SER A 193 19.40 50.16 -40.00
N LEU A 194 19.06 48.88 -40.12
CA LEU A 194 19.82 47.93 -40.93
C LEU A 194 19.58 48.13 -42.43
N VAL A 195 18.33 48.38 -42.84
CA VAL A 195 17.96 48.65 -44.24
C VAL A 195 18.49 50.02 -44.71
N THR A 196 18.56 51.02 -43.83
CA THR A 196 19.18 52.32 -44.16
C THR A 196 20.70 52.22 -44.30
N ALA A 197 21.36 51.37 -43.49
CA ALA A 197 22.80 51.12 -43.60
C ALA A 197 23.18 50.26 -44.84
N PHE A 198 22.30 49.36 -45.25
CA PHE A 198 22.50 48.45 -46.39
C PHE A 198 21.27 48.42 -47.32
N PRO A 199 20.98 49.53 -48.03
CA PRO A 199 19.73 49.68 -48.77
C PRO A 199 19.62 48.84 -50.04
N GLY A 200 20.74 48.35 -50.59
CA GLY A 200 20.72 47.62 -51.86
C GLY A 200 20.16 48.50 -52.99
N SER A 201 19.07 48.06 -53.61
CA SER A 201 18.34 48.82 -54.65
C SER A 201 17.12 49.60 -54.12
N LEU A 202 16.87 49.60 -52.80
CA LEU A 202 15.75 50.34 -52.19
C LEU A 202 16.01 51.84 -52.12
N THR A 203 15.19 52.63 -52.81
CA THR A 203 15.27 54.10 -52.77
C THR A 203 14.08 54.71 -52.01
N GLY A 204 14.38 55.60 -51.06
CA GLY A 204 13.38 56.37 -50.29
C GLY A 204 13.03 55.78 -48.92
N THR A 205 12.92 56.64 -47.91
CA THR A 205 12.70 56.24 -46.50
C THR A 205 11.36 55.52 -46.29
N GLY A 206 10.33 55.87 -47.07
CA GLY A 206 9.03 55.18 -47.05
C GLY A 206 9.13 53.72 -47.49
N ASN A 207 9.86 53.46 -48.58
CA ASN A 207 10.09 52.10 -49.10
C ASN A 207 10.98 51.27 -48.18
N GLN A 208 11.96 51.90 -47.52
CA GLN A 208 12.82 51.22 -46.54
C GLN A 208 12.04 50.84 -45.26
N LEU A 209 11.14 51.69 -44.79
CA LEU A 209 10.26 51.39 -43.66
C LEU A 209 9.23 50.30 -44.00
N ALA A 210 8.62 50.39 -45.19
CA ALA A 210 7.71 49.35 -45.68
C ALA A 210 8.42 47.99 -45.79
N TYR A 211 9.63 47.97 -46.36
CA TYR A 211 10.44 46.76 -46.49
C TYR A 211 10.85 46.18 -45.12
N ALA A 212 11.32 47.01 -44.19
CA ALA A 212 11.68 46.55 -42.84
C ALA A 212 10.46 45.98 -42.09
N THR A 213 9.32 46.66 -42.18
CA THR A 213 8.07 46.24 -41.54
C THR A 213 7.55 44.93 -42.10
N GLU A 214 7.51 44.79 -43.43
CA GLU A 214 7.08 43.57 -44.13
C GLU A 214 7.94 42.37 -43.73
N ARG A 215 9.27 42.51 -43.74
CA ARG A 215 10.20 41.40 -43.46
C ARG A 215 10.19 41.01 -41.97
N VAL A 216 10.05 41.97 -41.05
CA VAL A 216 9.90 41.68 -39.60
C VAL A 216 8.56 41.04 -39.27
N LEU A 217 7.48 41.39 -39.98
CA LEU A 217 6.18 40.72 -39.86
C LEU A 217 6.12 39.36 -40.60
N GLY A 218 7.24 38.92 -41.17
CA GLY A 218 7.39 37.59 -41.76
C GLY A 218 6.90 37.45 -43.20
N GLY A 219 6.63 38.55 -43.89
CA GLY A 219 6.23 38.58 -45.31
C GLY A 219 4.78 38.15 -45.59
N GLY A 220 3.96 37.94 -44.56
CA GLY A 220 2.54 37.57 -44.72
C GLY A 220 1.59 38.74 -45.04
N PHE A 221 2.08 39.97 -44.95
CA PHE A 221 1.36 41.19 -45.32
C PHE A 221 2.24 41.98 -46.29
N SER A 222 1.89 42.01 -47.58
CA SER A 222 2.52 42.91 -48.55
C SER A 222 1.85 44.28 -48.44
N PHE A 223 2.58 45.27 -47.94
CA PHE A 223 2.11 46.67 -47.98
C PHE A 223 2.38 47.32 -49.34
N ASP A 224 2.83 46.53 -50.32
CA ASP A 224 3.39 47.00 -51.58
C ASP A 224 2.57 46.61 -52.79
N ILE A 225 1.85 47.60 -53.32
CA ILE A 225 1.40 47.62 -54.71
C ILE A 225 2.39 48.46 -55.57
N THR A 226 3.36 49.18 -54.97
CA THR A 226 4.20 50.17 -55.71
C THR A 226 5.70 50.26 -55.36
N ARG A 227 6.28 49.42 -54.48
CA ARG A 227 7.74 49.47 -54.18
C ARG A 227 8.62 49.02 -55.33
N VAL A 228 9.73 49.73 -55.51
CA VAL A 228 10.84 49.38 -56.43
C VAL A 228 12.12 49.15 -55.62
N GLY A 229 12.72 47.96 -55.74
CA GLY A 229 14.01 47.59 -55.14
C GLY A 229 13.94 46.56 -54.01
N GLU A 230 15.07 45.91 -53.72
CA GLU A 230 15.26 44.93 -52.65
C GLU A 230 16.56 45.17 -51.88
N ALA A 231 16.54 44.89 -50.57
CA ALA A 231 17.75 44.82 -49.76
C ALA A 231 18.50 43.50 -50.01
N PRO A 232 19.81 43.42 -49.70
CA PRO A 232 20.57 42.17 -49.80
C PRO A 232 19.93 41.03 -48.99
N GLY A 233 19.91 39.81 -49.52
CA GLY A 233 19.18 38.68 -48.91
C GLY A 233 19.58 38.32 -47.47
N TRP A 234 20.80 38.65 -47.04
CA TRP A 234 21.22 38.48 -45.64
C TRP A 234 20.53 39.49 -44.70
N VAL A 235 20.22 40.71 -45.17
CA VAL A 235 19.45 41.71 -44.42
C VAL A 235 18.03 41.20 -44.22
N SER A 236 17.40 40.68 -45.29
CA SER A 236 16.07 40.09 -45.23
C SER A 236 16.00 38.91 -44.25
N PHE A 237 17.06 38.10 -44.19
CA PHE A 237 17.18 37.00 -43.24
C PHE A 237 17.23 37.48 -41.78
N VAL A 238 18.05 38.51 -41.49
CA VAL A 238 18.17 39.09 -40.15
C VAL A 238 16.85 39.76 -39.71
N LEU A 239 16.17 40.47 -40.61
CA LEU A 239 14.85 41.06 -40.34
C LEU A 239 13.80 40.00 -40.00
N GLY A 240 13.79 38.89 -40.75
CA GLY A 240 12.94 37.74 -40.44
C GLY A 240 13.24 37.10 -39.09
N LEU A 241 14.51 37.13 -38.65
CA LEU A 241 14.91 36.63 -37.33
C LEU A 241 14.36 37.50 -36.19
N PHE A 242 14.27 38.83 -36.36
CA PHE A 242 13.63 39.70 -35.35
C PHE A 242 12.14 39.37 -35.19
N GLY A 243 11.43 39.12 -36.29
CA GLY A 243 10.06 38.61 -36.26
C GLY A 243 9.96 37.26 -35.54
N ALA A 244 10.87 36.33 -35.84
CA ALA A 244 10.95 35.03 -35.18
C ALA A 244 11.14 35.14 -33.66
N ILE A 245 12.04 36.02 -33.22
CA ILE A 245 12.33 36.27 -31.81
C ILE A 245 11.09 36.85 -31.11
N ALA A 246 10.41 37.83 -31.72
CA ALA A 246 9.19 38.42 -31.17
C ALA A 246 8.08 37.38 -30.97
N VAL A 247 7.82 36.56 -32.00
CA VAL A 247 6.87 35.45 -31.93
C VAL A 247 7.27 34.45 -30.85
N PHE A 248 8.53 34.01 -30.83
CA PHE A 248 9.02 33.01 -29.88
C PHE A 248 8.96 33.51 -28.44
N ALA A 249 9.33 34.77 -28.18
CA ALA A 249 9.28 35.36 -26.85
C ALA A 249 7.83 35.58 -26.37
N ALA A 250 6.94 36.04 -27.25
CA ALA A 250 5.51 36.17 -26.95
C ALA A 250 4.88 34.83 -26.62
N LEU A 251 5.21 33.82 -27.42
CA LEU A 251 4.77 32.45 -27.23
C LEU A 251 5.36 31.83 -25.96
N ALA A 252 6.66 32.00 -25.69
CA ALA A 252 7.29 31.56 -24.45
C ALA A 252 6.62 32.22 -23.24
N THR A 253 6.17 33.47 -23.37
CA THR A 253 5.39 34.20 -22.35
C THR A 253 3.96 33.66 -22.21
N LEU A 254 3.30 33.32 -23.32
CA LEU A 254 1.95 32.74 -23.35
C LEU A 254 1.91 31.30 -22.83
N LEU A 255 2.96 30.53 -23.12
CA LEU A 255 3.13 29.13 -22.75
C LEU A 255 3.86 28.95 -21.43
N ARG A 256 4.43 30.02 -20.85
CA ARG A 256 5.02 30.00 -19.50
C ARG A 256 3.92 29.53 -18.56
N SER A 257 4.01 28.26 -18.17
CA SER A 257 3.19 27.68 -17.12
C SER A 257 3.35 28.59 -15.91
N GLN A 258 2.25 28.98 -15.28
CA GLN A 258 2.36 29.75 -14.05
C GLN A 258 3.31 28.99 -13.11
N ARG A 259 4.49 29.58 -12.84
CA ARG A 259 4.98 29.61 -11.47
C ARG A 259 3.95 30.46 -10.74
N ARG A 260 2.80 29.88 -10.41
CA ARG A 260 2.09 30.35 -9.23
C ARG A 260 3.12 30.04 -8.16
N ASN A 261 3.57 31.05 -7.41
CA ASN A 261 4.30 30.76 -6.19
C ASN A 261 3.35 29.85 -5.41
N ALA A 262 3.64 28.56 -5.43
CA ALA A 262 2.88 27.54 -4.74
C ALA A 262 3.29 27.67 -3.29
N GLU A 263 2.82 28.73 -2.66
CA GLU A 263 3.09 29.04 -1.26
C GLU A 263 2.02 28.34 -0.43
N LEU A 264 2.43 27.46 0.46
CA LEU A 264 1.53 26.79 1.39
C LEU A 264 1.02 27.83 2.41
N HIS A 265 -0.28 28.16 2.35
CA HIS A 265 -0.89 29.09 3.31
C HIS A 265 -0.85 28.52 4.73
N ALA A 266 -0.77 29.38 5.76
CA ALA A 266 -0.67 28.95 7.17
C ALA A 266 -1.83 28.04 7.60
N GLY A 267 -3.06 28.33 7.14
CA GLY A 267 -4.22 27.49 7.39
C GLY A 267 -4.12 26.09 6.74
N ASP A 268 -3.55 25.99 5.54
CA ASP A 268 -3.36 24.70 4.87
C ASP A 268 -2.24 23.88 5.54
N GLU A 269 -1.14 24.53 5.95
CA GLU A 269 -0.08 23.88 6.74
C GLU A 269 -0.63 23.33 8.05
N SER A 270 -1.43 24.11 8.78
CA SER A 270 -2.07 23.68 10.04
C SER A 270 -2.97 22.46 9.82
N ARG A 271 -3.78 22.46 8.75
CA ARG A 271 -4.62 21.31 8.39
C ARG A 271 -3.82 20.06 8.03
N ILE A 272 -2.73 20.21 7.28
CA ILE A 272 -1.82 19.09 6.98
C ILE A 272 -1.21 18.54 8.27
N ARG A 273 -0.75 19.40 9.18
CA ARG A 273 -0.20 19.00 10.48
C ARG A 273 -1.22 18.24 11.33
N MET A 274 -2.48 18.69 11.39
CA MET A 274 -3.55 17.95 12.07
C MET A 274 -3.75 16.54 11.46
N LEU A 275 -3.68 16.41 10.14
CA LEU A 275 -3.77 15.11 9.48
C LEU A 275 -2.54 14.24 9.79
N LEU A 276 -1.33 14.80 9.81
CA LEU A 276 -0.09 14.11 10.17
C LEU A 276 -0.04 13.68 11.63
N ALA A 277 -0.56 14.50 12.55
CA ALA A 277 -0.68 14.16 13.97
C ALA A 277 -1.49 12.88 14.19
N LYS A 278 -2.53 12.66 13.36
CA LYS A 278 -3.42 11.49 13.46
C LYS A 278 -3.02 10.31 12.58
N TYR A 279 -2.47 10.57 11.38
CA TYR A 279 -2.25 9.54 10.35
C TYR A 279 -0.79 9.47 9.85
N GLY A 280 0.12 10.26 10.40
CA GLY A 280 1.50 10.43 9.91
C GLY A 280 2.43 9.22 10.14
N ASP A 281 2.03 8.22 10.92
CA ASP A 281 2.84 7.02 11.19
C ASP A 281 3.07 6.12 9.94
N ARG A 282 2.28 6.33 8.88
CA ARG A 282 2.23 5.48 7.68
C ARG A 282 3.34 5.75 6.67
N ASP A 283 3.72 7.01 6.48
CA ASP A 283 4.69 7.42 5.45
C ASP A 283 5.78 8.30 6.06
N SER A 284 7.03 7.84 5.97
CA SER A 284 8.22 8.59 6.39
C SER A 284 8.44 9.88 5.61
N LEU A 285 7.85 10.00 4.41
CA LEU A 285 7.90 11.22 3.63
C LEU A 285 6.73 12.18 3.93
N GLY A 286 5.79 11.77 4.79
CA GLY A 286 4.57 12.51 5.07
C GLY A 286 4.82 13.92 5.62
N TYR A 287 5.82 14.09 6.50
CA TYR A 287 6.12 15.40 7.10
C TYR A 287 6.61 16.42 6.07
N PHE A 288 7.28 15.99 4.99
CA PHE A 288 7.70 16.86 3.90
C PHE A 288 6.53 17.42 3.07
N ALA A 289 5.29 16.99 3.33
CA ALA A 289 4.10 17.65 2.79
C ALA A 289 3.92 19.09 3.33
N THR A 290 4.55 19.42 4.47
CA THR A 290 4.50 20.76 5.08
C THR A 290 5.43 21.78 4.42
N ARG A 291 6.22 21.38 3.41
CA ARG A 291 7.10 22.29 2.67
C ARG A 291 6.33 23.46 2.08
N ARG A 292 6.88 24.66 2.25
CA ARG A 292 6.23 25.93 1.83
C ARG A 292 6.28 26.20 0.33
N ASP A 293 7.08 25.45 -0.45
CA ASP A 293 7.11 25.51 -1.91
C ASP A 293 6.09 24.57 -2.59
N LYS A 294 5.22 23.92 -1.79
CA LYS A 294 4.12 23.07 -2.23
C LYS A 294 2.77 23.79 -2.03
N SER A 295 1.80 23.41 -2.87
CA SER A 295 0.38 23.70 -2.66
C SER A 295 -0.34 22.42 -2.22
N ALA A 296 -1.49 22.57 -1.57
CA ALA A 296 -2.32 21.46 -1.11
C ALA A 296 -3.67 21.42 -1.82
N ILE A 297 -4.19 20.22 -2.06
CA ILE A 297 -5.59 19.99 -2.45
C ILE A 297 -6.17 18.99 -1.47
N PHE A 298 -7.26 19.38 -0.82
CA PHE A 298 -7.96 18.53 0.14
C PHE A 298 -9.06 17.72 -0.55
N SER A 299 -9.40 16.57 0.02
CA SER A 299 -10.62 15.84 -0.32
C SER A 299 -11.85 16.72 -0.03
N SER A 300 -12.98 16.37 -0.65
CA SER A 300 -14.27 17.05 -0.38
C SER A 300 -14.67 17.02 1.10
N THR A 301 -14.22 16.01 1.85
CA THR A 301 -14.46 15.87 3.30
C THR A 301 -13.41 16.57 4.17
N GLY A 302 -12.31 17.05 3.58
CA GLY A 302 -11.17 17.62 4.31
C GLY A 302 -10.32 16.61 5.08
N LYS A 303 -10.65 15.32 5.03
CA LYS A 303 -9.97 14.25 5.78
C LYS A 303 -8.65 13.75 5.16
N SER A 304 -8.35 14.17 3.94
CA SER A 304 -7.08 13.85 3.27
C SER A 304 -6.64 14.99 2.35
N ALA A 305 -5.35 15.07 2.03
CA ALA A 305 -4.78 16.06 1.14
C ALA A 305 -3.65 15.49 0.25
N ILE A 306 -3.52 16.04 -0.96
CA ILE A 306 -2.36 15.86 -1.84
C ILE A 306 -1.57 17.16 -1.84
N THR A 307 -0.27 17.08 -1.52
CA THR A 307 0.64 18.23 -1.66
C THR A 307 1.47 18.08 -2.93
N TYR A 308 1.58 19.15 -3.70
CA TYR A 308 2.19 19.13 -5.02
C TYR A 308 2.86 20.46 -5.38
N ARG A 309 3.78 20.42 -6.33
CA ARG A 309 4.41 21.60 -6.94
C ARG A 309 4.40 21.47 -8.45
N VAL A 310 4.16 22.59 -9.14
CA VAL A 310 4.15 22.60 -10.61
C VAL A 310 5.53 22.97 -11.15
N VAL A 311 6.20 22.02 -11.80
CA VAL A 311 7.53 22.20 -12.40
C VAL A 311 7.47 21.86 -13.87
N ASN A 312 7.84 22.81 -14.74
CA ASN A 312 7.81 22.63 -16.19
C ASN A 312 6.46 22.08 -16.73
N GLY A 313 5.35 22.48 -16.12
CA GLY A 313 3.98 22.03 -16.41
C GLY A 313 3.69 20.55 -16.10
N VAL A 314 4.46 19.96 -15.19
CA VAL A 314 4.16 18.72 -14.48
C VAL A 314 3.70 19.11 -13.08
N SER A 315 2.52 18.64 -12.65
CA SER A 315 2.04 18.73 -11.28
C SER A 315 2.64 17.55 -10.53
N LEU A 316 3.71 17.80 -9.78
CA LEU A 316 4.50 16.78 -9.11
C LEU A 316 4.10 16.72 -7.63
N ALA A 317 3.52 15.61 -7.19
CA ALA A 317 3.28 15.28 -5.79
C ALA A 317 4.45 14.46 -5.22
N SER A 318 4.60 14.43 -3.91
CA SER A 318 5.62 13.64 -3.20
C SER A 318 5.01 12.79 -2.10
N GLY A 319 5.41 11.53 -2.01
CA GLY A 319 4.93 10.60 -0.99
C GLY A 319 3.46 10.21 -1.16
N ASP A 320 2.90 9.71 -0.07
CA ASP A 320 1.50 9.28 -0.02
C ASP A 320 0.54 10.47 0.18
N PRO A 321 -0.76 10.30 -0.14
CA PRO A 321 -1.77 11.26 0.31
C PRO A 321 -1.75 11.38 1.83
N VAL A 322 -1.76 12.61 2.35
CA VAL A 322 -1.76 12.87 3.80
C VAL A 322 -3.18 12.69 4.34
N GLY A 323 -3.35 12.00 5.47
CA GLY A 323 -4.64 11.85 6.16
C GLY A 323 -5.27 10.48 5.99
N ASP A 324 -6.60 10.41 6.12
CA ASP A 324 -7.37 9.17 6.21
C ASP A 324 -7.32 8.35 4.89
N PRO A 325 -6.86 7.08 4.90
CA PRO A 325 -6.82 6.22 3.72
C PRO A 325 -8.15 6.07 2.98
N GLU A 326 -9.28 6.10 3.69
CA GLU A 326 -10.60 6.03 3.05
C GLU A 326 -10.89 7.28 2.18
N ALA A 327 -10.25 8.40 2.51
CA ALA A 327 -10.40 9.67 1.81
C ALA A 327 -9.30 9.93 0.76
N TRP A 328 -8.34 9.02 0.58
CA TRP A 328 -7.26 9.17 -0.40
C TRP A 328 -7.78 9.24 -1.84
N GLY A 329 -8.69 8.32 -2.23
CA GLY A 329 -9.28 8.32 -3.57
C GLY A 329 -9.91 9.68 -3.95
N PRO A 330 -10.82 10.22 -3.12
CA PRO A 330 -11.38 11.55 -3.31
C PRO A 330 -10.35 12.70 -3.39
N ALA A 331 -9.26 12.65 -2.60
CA ALA A 331 -8.19 13.65 -2.68
C ALA A 331 -7.40 13.57 -3.99
N ILE A 332 -7.07 12.35 -4.42
CA ILE A 332 -6.39 12.08 -5.70
C ILE A 332 -7.26 12.54 -6.87
N ASP A 333 -8.56 12.23 -6.84
CA ASP A 333 -9.51 12.66 -7.89
C ASP A 333 -9.60 14.17 -8.01
N ALA A 334 -9.64 14.89 -6.89
CA ALA A 334 -9.63 16.35 -6.85
C ALA A 334 -8.33 16.93 -7.46
N TRP A 335 -7.18 16.35 -7.11
CA TRP A 335 -5.89 16.75 -7.66
C TRP A 335 -5.75 16.45 -9.16
N LEU A 336 -6.22 15.29 -9.61
CA LEU A 336 -6.25 14.93 -11.03
C LEU A 336 -7.22 15.83 -11.81
N ALA A 337 -8.35 16.23 -11.23
CA ALA A 337 -9.28 17.17 -11.83
C ALA A 337 -8.64 18.55 -12.05
N GLN A 338 -7.91 19.04 -11.05
CA GLN A 338 -7.17 20.29 -11.17
C GLN A 338 -6.04 20.20 -12.21
N SER A 339 -5.31 19.09 -12.22
CA SER A 339 -4.25 18.85 -13.22
C SER A 339 -4.83 18.84 -14.63
N ARG A 340 -6.01 18.25 -14.85
CA ARG A 340 -6.74 18.33 -16.13
C ARG A 340 -7.15 19.75 -16.47
N TYR A 341 -7.69 20.52 -15.53
CA TYR A 341 -8.15 21.90 -15.74
C TYR A 341 -7.03 22.80 -16.31
N TYR A 342 -5.80 22.67 -15.79
CA TYR A 342 -4.65 23.45 -16.26
C TYR A 342 -3.78 22.75 -17.32
N ALA A 343 -4.17 21.55 -17.77
CA ALA A 343 -3.35 20.67 -18.61
C ALA A 343 -1.92 20.45 -18.07
N TRP A 344 -1.81 20.26 -16.75
CA TRP A 344 -0.60 19.78 -16.12
C TRP A 344 -0.54 18.26 -16.21
N THR A 345 0.66 17.74 -16.48
CA THR A 345 0.92 16.30 -16.40
C THR A 345 1.01 15.90 -14.92
N PRO A 346 0.14 15.04 -14.37
CA PRO A 346 0.24 14.60 -12.99
C PRO A 346 1.34 13.55 -12.83
N ALA A 347 2.14 13.67 -11.78
CA ALA A 347 3.13 12.68 -11.39
C ALA A 347 3.30 12.67 -9.86
N VAL A 348 3.70 11.53 -9.31
CA VAL A 348 3.98 11.35 -7.88
C VAL A 348 5.34 10.72 -7.72
N MET A 349 6.19 11.29 -6.88
CA MET A 349 7.52 10.76 -6.57
C MET A 349 7.58 10.22 -5.14
N GLY A 350 8.12 9.01 -4.97
CA GLY A 350 8.41 8.45 -3.65
C GLY A 350 7.19 7.91 -2.92
N ALA A 351 6.11 7.55 -3.64
CA ALA A 351 4.95 6.91 -3.02
C ALA A 351 5.36 5.58 -2.37
N SER A 352 4.79 5.27 -1.21
CA SER A 352 4.88 3.94 -0.61
C SER A 352 4.12 2.93 -1.46
N GLU A 353 4.21 1.65 -1.13
CA GLU A 353 3.41 0.62 -1.81
C GLU A 353 1.89 0.87 -1.65
N GLU A 354 1.43 1.23 -0.44
CA GLU A 354 0.02 1.56 -0.19
C GLU A 354 -0.45 2.77 -1.01
N GLY A 355 0.34 3.85 -1.01
CA GLY A 355 0.05 5.05 -1.79
C GLY A 355 0.07 4.78 -3.29
N ALA A 356 1.05 4.02 -3.78
CA ALA A 356 1.16 3.64 -5.18
C ALA A 356 -0.07 2.84 -5.65
N ILE A 357 -0.60 1.94 -4.82
CA ILE A 357 -1.86 1.22 -5.09
C ILE A 357 -3.03 2.21 -5.18
N ALA A 358 -3.12 3.19 -4.28
CA ALA A 358 -4.17 4.20 -4.31
C ALA A 358 -4.11 5.07 -5.58
N TYR A 359 -2.91 5.53 -5.96
CA TYR A 359 -2.70 6.26 -7.22
C TYR A 359 -3.03 5.41 -8.45
N ALA A 360 -2.65 4.12 -8.46
CA ALA A 360 -2.94 3.21 -9.55
C ALA A 360 -4.44 3.01 -9.79
N ARG A 361 -5.24 2.92 -8.72
CA ARG A 361 -6.71 2.79 -8.79
C ARG A 361 -7.39 3.95 -9.50
N THR A 362 -6.76 5.13 -9.51
CA THR A 362 -7.29 6.33 -10.20
C THR A 362 -6.79 6.48 -11.65
N GLY A 363 -6.04 5.49 -12.16
CA GLY A 363 -5.58 5.42 -13.54
C GLY A 363 -4.14 5.88 -13.79
N LEU A 364 -3.35 6.15 -12.74
CA LEU A 364 -1.90 6.39 -12.89
C LEU A 364 -1.15 5.06 -13.07
N LYS A 365 -0.07 5.11 -13.83
CA LYS A 365 0.89 4.00 -14.00
C LYS A 365 1.96 4.10 -12.94
N VAL A 366 2.42 2.95 -12.47
CA VAL A 366 3.41 2.85 -11.38
C VAL A 366 4.68 2.18 -11.91
N ILE A 367 5.84 2.73 -11.56
CA ILE A 367 7.14 2.08 -11.74
C ILE A 367 7.93 2.14 -10.43
N HIS A 368 8.71 1.09 -10.15
CA HIS A 368 9.63 1.09 -9.02
C HIS A 368 10.68 2.17 -9.23
N LEU A 369 10.84 3.05 -8.23
CA LEU A 369 11.75 4.19 -8.27
C LEU A 369 13.03 3.90 -7.47
N GLY A 370 12.92 3.27 -6.31
CA GLY A 370 14.03 3.02 -5.40
C GLY A 370 13.58 2.39 -4.09
N ASP A 371 14.48 2.28 -3.12
CA ASP A 371 14.17 1.68 -1.82
C ASP A 371 14.65 2.56 -0.66
N GLU A 372 13.81 2.69 0.36
CA GLU A 372 14.06 3.45 1.58
C GLU A 372 14.82 2.64 2.61
N ALA A 373 15.85 3.25 3.20
CA ALA A 373 16.66 2.65 4.25
C ALA A 373 16.08 2.99 5.64
N ILE A 374 15.47 2.01 6.31
CA ILE A 374 14.89 2.17 7.65
C ILE A 374 15.73 1.42 8.68
N LEU A 375 16.20 2.14 9.69
CA LEU A 375 16.83 1.59 10.88
C LEU A 375 15.78 1.38 11.96
N LEU A 376 15.78 0.20 12.57
CA LEU A 376 14.92 -0.14 13.70
C LEU A 376 15.76 -0.08 14.97
N THR A 377 15.34 0.74 15.93
CA THR A 377 16.09 1.01 17.17
C THR A 377 16.36 -0.24 17.98
N ARG A 378 15.37 -1.13 18.07
CA ARG A 378 15.49 -2.43 18.76
C ARG A 378 16.49 -3.40 18.12
N ASP A 379 16.73 -3.28 16.81
CA ASP A 379 17.52 -4.22 16.02
C ASP A 379 18.95 -3.68 15.77
N PHE A 380 19.15 -2.38 15.92
CA PHE A 380 20.45 -1.72 15.69
C PHE A 380 21.43 -2.02 16.83
N LYS A 381 22.50 -2.76 16.54
CA LYS A 381 23.58 -3.08 17.50
C LYS A 381 24.95 -2.85 16.89
N LEU A 382 25.73 -1.92 17.45
CA LEU A 382 27.04 -1.55 16.92
C LEU A 382 28.09 -2.67 17.07
N ASP A 383 27.93 -3.57 18.04
CA ASP A 383 28.88 -4.65 18.35
C ASP A 383 28.84 -5.83 17.37
N GLY A 384 27.84 -5.90 16.49
CA GLY A 384 27.70 -6.97 15.50
C GLY A 384 28.93 -7.12 14.59
N ARG A 385 29.18 -8.35 14.11
CA ARG A 385 30.30 -8.63 13.19
C ARG A 385 30.17 -7.83 11.89
N GLU A 386 28.96 -7.73 11.36
CA GLU A 386 28.66 -7.03 10.12
C GLU A 386 28.77 -5.49 10.25
N MET A 387 28.67 -4.97 11.48
CA MET A 387 28.81 -3.55 11.81
C MET A 387 30.27 -3.10 12.00
N ARG A 388 31.25 -3.99 11.79
CA ARG A 388 32.68 -3.68 11.93
C ARG A 388 33.11 -2.39 11.21
N PRO A 389 32.69 -2.10 9.96
CA PRO A 389 33.09 -0.87 9.28
C PRO A 389 32.55 0.39 9.97
N VAL A 390 31.30 0.36 10.43
CA VAL A 390 30.65 1.47 11.15
C VAL A 390 31.33 1.66 12.50
N ARG A 391 31.52 0.58 13.27
CA ARG A 391 32.21 0.62 14.57
C ARG A 391 33.64 1.16 14.46
N GLN A 392 34.37 0.82 13.39
CA GLN A 392 35.71 1.38 13.17
C GLN A 392 35.70 2.88 12.86
N ALA A 393 34.66 3.38 12.19
CA ALA A 393 34.47 4.80 11.93
C ALA A 393 34.09 5.55 13.23
N VAL A 394 33.12 5.03 13.99
CA VAL A 394 32.70 5.54 15.30
C VAL A 394 33.91 5.66 16.25
N ASN A 395 34.63 4.56 16.48
CA ASN A 395 35.77 4.53 17.38
C ASN A 395 36.92 5.47 16.94
N ARG A 396 37.00 5.83 15.65
CA ARG A 396 38.01 6.79 15.15
C ARG A 396 37.63 8.21 15.54
N VAL A 397 36.36 8.56 15.36
CA VAL A 397 35.81 9.88 15.69
C VAL A 397 35.85 10.12 17.21
N GLU A 398 35.49 9.11 18.01
CA GLU A 398 35.63 9.16 19.47
C GLU A 398 37.09 9.36 19.90
N ARG A 399 38.04 8.64 19.28
CA ARG A 399 39.49 8.83 19.55
C ARG A 399 40.02 10.20 19.16
N ALA A 400 39.38 10.88 18.20
CA ALA A 400 39.68 12.26 17.85
C ALA A 400 39.11 13.27 18.88
N GLY A 401 38.36 12.79 19.89
CA GLY A 401 37.81 13.58 20.99
C GLY A 401 36.46 14.21 20.68
N TYR A 402 35.69 13.63 19.75
CA TYR A 402 34.35 14.11 19.43
C TYR A 402 33.31 13.64 20.46
N THR A 403 32.29 14.46 20.67
CA THR A 403 31.08 14.14 21.44
C THR A 403 29.84 14.42 20.60
N ALA A 404 28.73 13.73 20.86
CA ALA A 404 27.45 14.00 20.21
C ALA A 404 26.43 14.65 21.16
N ALA A 405 25.61 15.54 20.60
CA ALA A 405 24.40 16.04 21.26
C ALA A 405 23.18 15.64 20.42
N VAL A 406 22.16 15.06 21.07
CA VAL A 406 20.89 14.67 20.43
C VAL A 406 19.77 15.38 21.17
N ARG A 407 19.11 16.35 20.52
CA ARG A 407 18.11 17.23 21.14
C ARG A 407 16.92 17.44 20.20
N ARG A 408 15.74 17.77 20.72
CA ARG A 408 14.66 18.30 19.86
C ARG A 408 14.97 19.75 19.49
N HIS A 409 14.45 20.21 18.35
CA HIS A 409 14.60 21.62 17.95
C HIS A 409 14.02 22.56 19.01
N SER A 410 12.92 22.19 19.68
CA SER A 410 12.33 22.94 20.80
C SER A 410 13.27 23.11 22.00
N ASP A 411 14.24 22.22 22.16
CA ASP A 411 15.17 22.21 23.31
C ASP A 411 16.45 23.03 23.02
N VAL A 412 16.60 23.53 21.79
CA VAL A 412 17.77 24.32 21.37
C VAL A 412 17.43 25.82 21.45
N PRO A 413 18.20 26.63 22.20
CA PRO A 413 18.02 28.08 22.25
C PRO A 413 18.04 28.73 20.85
N GLU A 414 17.20 29.74 20.63
CA GLU A 414 17.04 30.39 19.32
C GLU A 414 18.37 30.97 18.77
N ALA A 415 19.20 31.55 19.63
CA ALA A 415 20.51 32.08 19.25
C ALA A 415 21.45 30.97 18.74
N GLU A 416 21.47 29.83 19.45
CA GLU A 416 22.26 28.65 19.08
C GLU A 416 21.75 28.03 17.78
N MET A 417 20.43 27.91 17.61
CA MET A 417 19.82 27.41 16.37
C MET A 417 20.15 28.28 15.15
N LYS A 418 20.23 29.61 15.31
CA LYS A 418 20.67 30.53 14.24
C LYS A 418 22.12 30.28 13.83
N GLU A 419 23.01 30.05 14.79
CA GLU A 419 24.42 29.71 14.51
C GLU A 419 24.53 28.37 13.77
N LEU A 420 23.78 27.35 14.22
CA LEU A 420 23.74 26.03 13.59
C LEU A 420 23.20 26.08 12.15
N SER A 421 22.15 26.87 11.91
CA SER A 421 21.59 27.10 10.57
C SER A 421 22.58 27.82 9.64
N ALA A 422 23.33 28.79 10.18
CA ALA A 422 24.40 29.46 9.44
C ALA A 422 25.55 28.50 9.09
N LEU A 423 25.97 27.62 10.02
CA LEU A 423 26.98 26.59 9.77
C LEU A 423 26.51 25.61 8.70
N ALA A 424 25.29 25.07 8.82
CA ALA A 424 24.70 24.17 7.83
C ALA A 424 24.62 24.79 6.43
N THR A 425 24.36 26.10 6.35
CA THR A 425 24.37 26.88 5.10
C THR A 425 25.79 27.04 4.55
N SER A 426 26.79 27.27 5.40
CA SER A 426 28.20 27.44 4.99
C SER A 426 28.83 26.14 4.46
N TRP A 427 28.39 24.98 4.95
CA TRP A 427 28.84 23.66 4.51
C TRP A 427 28.09 23.12 3.29
N ARG A 428 27.35 23.97 2.58
CA ARG A 428 26.50 23.59 1.45
C ARG A 428 27.33 23.51 0.17
N ASP A 429 27.33 22.33 -0.47
CA ASP A 429 28.08 22.08 -1.72
C ASP A 429 27.41 22.65 -2.99
N THR A 430 26.12 23.05 -2.94
CA THR A 430 25.35 23.54 -4.10
C THR A 430 24.60 24.85 -3.84
N GLU A 431 24.41 25.69 -4.87
CA GLU A 431 23.67 26.97 -4.76
C GLU A 431 22.20 26.81 -4.37
N SER A 432 21.56 25.69 -4.72
CA SER A 432 20.18 25.35 -4.34
C SER A 432 20.14 24.16 -3.41
N GLU A 433 19.16 24.16 -2.50
CA GLU A 433 18.87 23.03 -1.63
C GLU A 433 18.32 21.84 -2.44
N ARG A 434 18.89 20.65 -2.19
CA ARG A 434 18.45 19.40 -2.81
C ARG A 434 17.33 18.78 -1.96
N GLY A 435 16.33 18.18 -2.61
CA GLY A 435 15.24 17.48 -1.91
C GLY A 435 13.88 18.14 -2.10
N PHE A 436 13.04 17.62 -3.01
CA PHE A 436 11.60 17.96 -3.07
C PHE A 436 10.77 16.99 -2.24
N SER A 437 11.16 15.72 -2.27
CA SER A 437 10.50 14.62 -1.55
C SER A 437 11.12 14.30 -0.19
N MET A 438 12.37 14.72 0.06
CA MET A 438 13.20 14.21 1.18
C MET A 438 13.90 15.28 2.03
N ALA A 439 13.58 16.56 1.84
CA ALA A 439 14.10 17.65 2.67
C ALA A 439 12.98 18.65 2.94
N LEU A 440 13.00 19.38 4.05
CA LEU A 440 12.12 20.50 4.37
C LEU A 440 12.71 21.80 3.84
N GLY A 441 14.03 21.92 3.92
CA GLY A 441 14.79 23.09 3.50
C GLY A 441 14.59 24.33 4.36
N ARG A 442 14.33 24.14 5.66
CA ARG A 442 14.11 25.24 6.63
C ARG A 442 14.61 24.88 8.03
N LEU A 443 15.91 24.62 8.17
CA LEU A 443 16.49 24.27 9.47
C LEU A 443 16.33 25.41 10.48
N GLY A 444 15.77 25.09 11.65
CA GLY A 444 15.58 26.04 12.74
C GLY A 444 14.25 26.80 12.71
N ASP A 445 13.30 26.39 11.88
CA ASP A 445 11.95 26.95 11.89
C ASP A 445 11.24 26.65 13.22
N PRO A 446 10.68 27.65 13.92
CA PRO A 446 10.00 27.45 15.20
C PRO A 446 8.78 26.51 15.11
N ALA A 447 8.14 26.37 13.94
CA ALA A 447 7.02 25.45 13.76
C ALA A 447 7.45 23.97 13.66
N ASP A 448 8.76 23.69 13.56
CA ASP A 448 9.32 22.35 13.42
C ASP A 448 9.98 21.88 14.73
N GLY A 449 9.46 22.31 15.89
CA GLY A 449 10.01 22.03 17.23
C GLY A 449 10.19 20.53 17.56
N ARG A 450 9.37 19.65 16.98
CA ARG A 450 9.47 18.18 17.16
C ARG A 450 10.59 17.51 16.36
N CYS A 451 11.20 18.21 15.39
CA CYS A 451 12.38 17.70 14.68
C CYS A 451 13.51 17.42 15.68
N VAL A 452 14.35 16.45 15.35
CA VAL A 452 15.49 16.04 16.18
C VAL A 452 16.78 16.48 15.50
N LEU A 453 17.61 17.19 16.25
CA LEU A 453 18.93 17.61 15.85
C LEU A 453 19.98 16.69 16.46
N VAL A 454 20.95 16.27 15.65
CA VAL A 454 22.15 15.55 16.09
C VAL A 454 23.37 16.35 15.67
N GLU A 455 24.26 16.62 16.61
CA GLU A 455 25.44 17.45 16.41
C GLU A 455 26.69 16.66 16.77
N ALA A 456 27.73 16.73 15.93
CA ALA A 456 29.06 16.23 16.27
C ALA A 456 29.96 17.40 16.65
N ILE A 457 30.40 17.43 17.91
CA ILE A 457 31.20 18.49 18.52
C ILE A 457 32.62 17.97 18.71
N ASP A 458 33.64 18.70 18.26
CA ASP A 458 35.04 18.30 18.40
C ASP A 458 35.60 18.61 19.80
N LYS A 459 36.86 18.18 20.04
CA LYS A 459 37.58 18.44 21.30
C LYS A 459 37.78 19.93 21.66
N ASN A 460 37.60 20.84 20.69
CA ASN A 460 37.70 22.28 20.88
C ASN A 460 36.32 22.93 21.07
N ASN A 461 35.28 22.12 21.29
CA ASN A 461 33.89 22.55 21.42
C ASN A 461 33.33 23.24 20.18
N GLN A 462 33.80 22.86 18.98
CA GLN A 462 33.27 23.34 17.71
C GLN A 462 32.36 22.29 17.07
N VAL A 463 31.18 22.71 16.59
CA VAL A 463 30.29 21.86 15.81
C VAL A 463 30.92 21.60 14.44
N LYS A 464 31.10 20.32 14.09
CA LYS A 464 31.74 19.89 12.84
C LYS A 464 30.79 19.13 11.92
N ALA A 465 29.65 18.66 12.41
CA ALA A 465 28.61 18.05 11.58
C ALA A 465 27.24 18.15 12.24
N ILE A 466 26.20 18.17 11.41
CA ILE A 466 24.79 18.31 11.81
C ILE A 466 23.92 17.32 11.01
N ILE A 467 23.02 16.64 11.70
CA ILE A 467 21.88 15.91 11.13
C ILE A 467 20.59 16.49 11.72
N SER A 468 19.63 16.82 10.86
CA SER A 468 18.25 17.14 11.25
C SER A 468 17.34 16.01 10.78
N LEU A 469 16.42 15.56 11.65
CA LEU A 469 15.41 14.57 11.32
C LEU A 469 14.01 15.10 11.61
N SER A 470 13.15 14.99 10.61
CA SER A 470 11.73 15.33 10.70
C SER A 470 10.91 14.22 11.37
N PRO A 471 9.79 14.53 12.03
CA PRO A 471 8.91 13.53 12.62
C PRO A 471 8.30 12.60 11.56
N TRP A 472 8.45 11.29 11.74
CA TRP A 472 7.65 10.28 11.05
C TRP A 472 6.58 9.77 12.01
N GLY A 473 5.47 10.53 12.06
CA GLY A 473 4.36 10.29 12.96
C GLY A 473 4.72 10.51 14.43
N SER A 474 4.27 9.61 15.32
CA SER A 474 4.48 9.67 16.77
C SER A 474 5.78 8.99 17.23
N ARG A 475 6.21 7.95 16.49
CA ARG A 475 7.27 7.02 16.92
C ARG A 475 8.40 6.84 15.91
N GLY A 476 8.47 7.67 14.88
CA GLY A 476 9.51 7.59 13.86
C GLY A 476 10.21 8.92 13.62
N LEU A 477 11.38 8.85 12.99
CA LEU A 477 12.11 9.99 12.43
C LEU A 477 12.45 9.74 10.96
N SER A 478 12.56 10.81 10.18
CA SER A 478 12.91 10.77 8.76
C SER A 478 13.99 11.81 8.47
N LEU A 479 15.09 11.38 7.86
CA LEU A 479 16.26 12.22 7.61
C LEU A 479 15.90 13.43 6.73
N ASP A 480 16.06 14.63 7.28
CA ASP A 480 15.76 15.89 6.58
C ASP A 480 17.05 16.52 6.03
N LEU A 481 18.05 16.69 6.90
CA LEU A 481 19.31 17.35 6.56
C LEU A 481 20.50 16.55 7.08
N MET A 482 21.57 16.50 6.31
CA MET A 482 22.84 15.91 6.69
C MET A 482 23.99 16.75 6.12
N ARG A 483 24.78 17.40 6.99
CA ARG A 483 25.89 18.29 6.61
C ARG A 483 27.10 18.10 7.51
N ARG A 484 28.30 18.31 6.96
CA ARG A 484 29.57 18.30 7.72
C ARG A 484 30.51 19.37 7.20
N ALA A 485 31.33 19.89 8.10
CA ALA A 485 32.45 20.73 7.75
C ALA A 485 33.46 19.98 6.86
N HIS A 486 34.17 20.70 6.00
CA HIS A 486 35.20 20.12 5.14
C HIS A 486 36.38 19.50 5.92
N ASP A 487 36.63 20.00 7.13
CA ASP A 487 37.68 19.54 8.05
C ASP A 487 37.17 18.51 9.08
N ALA A 488 35.92 18.04 8.97
CA ALA A 488 35.36 17.05 9.89
C ALA A 488 36.04 15.68 9.75
N GLU A 489 36.28 15.02 10.89
CA GLU A 489 36.91 13.69 10.95
C GLU A 489 36.16 12.65 10.10
N ASN A 490 36.91 11.75 9.46
CA ASN A 490 36.32 10.75 8.58
C ASN A 490 35.60 9.68 9.40
N GLY A 491 34.27 9.65 9.28
CA GLY A 491 33.39 8.82 10.10
C GLY A 491 32.35 9.61 10.89
N ALA A 492 32.36 10.95 10.83
CA ALA A 492 31.47 11.79 11.64
C ALA A 492 29.97 11.49 11.43
N MET A 493 29.57 11.06 10.22
CA MET A 493 28.18 10.68 9.94
C MET A 493 27.81 9.34 10.58
N GLU A 494 28.69 8.36 10.49
CA GLU A 494 28.57 7.06 11.15
C GLU A 494 28.45 7.22 12.67
N PHE A 495 29.27 8.09 13.23
CA PHE A 495 29.23 8.49 14.64
C PHE A 495 27.87 9.07 15.02
N MET A 496 27.40 10.11 14.32
CA MET A 496 26.10 10.73 14.64
C MET A 496 24.91 9.78 14.46
N VAL A 497 24.92 8.90 13.44
CA VAL A 497 23.85 7.91 13.27
C VAL A 497 23.88 6.89 14.41
N ALA A 498 25.05 6.41 14.84
CA ALA A 498 25.15 5.49 15.99
C ALA A 498 24.62 6.14 17.28
N GLU A 499 25.03 7.38 17.55
CA GLU A 499 24.59 8.17 18.72
C GLU A 499 23.09 8.46 18.71
N LEU A 500 22.53 8.76 17.54
CA LEU A 500 21.08 8.89 17.36
C LEU A 500 20.36 7.59 17.70
N MET A 501 20.84 6.46 17.21
CA MET A 501 20.21 5.16 17.46
C MET A 501 20.28 4.76 18.94
N GLU A 502 21.34 5.15 19.64
CA GLU A 502 21.47 4.97 21.10
C GLU A 502 20.54 5.91 21.89
N ALA A 503 20.34 7.15 21.43
CA ALA A 503 19.45 8.12 22.06
C ALA A 503 17.95 7.89 21.73
N ALA A 504 17.63 7.28 20.60
CA ALA A 504 16.28 7.15 20.06
C ALA A 504 15.23 6.56 21.04
N PRO A 505 15.53 5.52 21.84
CA PRO A 505 14.57 5.01 22.84
C PRO A 505 14.16 6.05 23.89
N ARG A 506 15.09 6.93 24.30
CA ARG A 506 14.81 8.02 25.27
C ARG A 506 13.90 9.09 24.67
N LEU A 507 13.89 9.23 23.35
CA LEU A 507 13.04 10.17 22.61
C LEU A 507 11.68 9.56 22.21
N GLY A 508 11.41 8.29 22.55
CA GLY A 508 10.20 7.57 22.13
C GLY A 508 10.20 7.19 20.64
N VAL A 509 11.38 7.13 20.01
CA VAL A 509 11.54 6.80 18.59
C VAL A 509 11.85 5.32 18.45
N GLU A 510 11.08 4.62 17.61
CA GLU A 510 11.24 3.19 17.33
C GLU A 510 11.95 2.94 15.99
N LYS A 511 11.80 3.85 15.01
CA LYS A 511 12.27 3.69 13.64
C LYS A 511 12.82 5.00 13.07
N VAL A 512 13.90 4.91 12.29
CA VAL A 512 14.55 6.07 11.66
C VAL A 512 14.77 5.79 10.17
N SER A 513 14.24 6.64 9.29
CA SER A 513 14.57 6.61 7.86
C SER A 513 15.83 7.42 7.56
N LEU A 514 16.75 6.83 6.80
CA LEU A 514 17.94 7.48 6.24
C LEU A 514 17.74 7.93 4.78
N ASN A 515 16.49 8.21 4.38
CA ASN A 515 16.06 8.50 3.01
C ASN A 515 16.19 7.31 2.04
N PHE A 516 15.55 7.44 0.88
CA PHE A 516 15.48 6.37 -0.12
C PHE A 516 16.46 6.53 -1.27
N ALA A 517 17.05 5.40 -1.67
CA ALA A 517 18.05 5.31 -2.72
C ALA A 517 17.37 4.97 -4.06
N VAL A 518 17.36 5.96 -4.98
CA VAL A 518 16.79 5.81 -6.32
C VAL A 518 17.58 4.76 -7.13
N PHE A 519 16.86 3.88 -7.83
CA PHE A 519 17.36 2.80 -8.68
C PHE A 519 18.24 1.74 -8.00
N ARG A 520 18.11 1.55 -6.69
CA ARG A 520 18.85 0.52 -5.95
C ARG A 520 18.72 -0.87 -6.59
N ALA A 521 17.51 -1.32 -6.92
CA ALA A 521 17.28 -2.63 -7.55
C ALA A 521 18.16 -2.86 -8.79
N VAL A 522 18.37 -1.82 -9.61
CA VAL A 522 19.23 -1.89 -10.80
C VAL A 522 20.72 -2.01 -10.44
N PHE A 523 21.17 -1.38 -9.35
CA PHE A 523 22.54 -1.51 -8.85
C PHE A 523 22.82 -2.88 -8.23
N GLU A 524 21.85 -3.43 -7.48
CA GLU A 524 21.97 -4.71 -6.79
C GLU A 524 21.84 -5.90 -7.77
N GLU A 525 20.75 -5.95 -8.55
CA GLU A 525 20.50 -7.04 -9.51
C GLU A 525 21.50 -7.00 -10.67
N GLY A 526 21.87 -5.81 -11.14
CA GLY A 526 22.87 -5.62 -12.20
C GLY A 526 24.31 -5.98 -11.79
N ALA A 527 24.56 -6.22 -10.49
CA ALA A 527 25.84 -6.69 -9.96
C ALA A 527 25.88 -8.21 -9.72
N ARG A 528 24.74 -8.91 -9.71
CA ARG A 528 24.66 -10.36 -9.47
C ARG A 528 25.14 -11.17 -10.67
N ILE A 529 25.73 -12.34 -10.39
CA ILE A 529 26.09 -13.34 -11.40
C ILE A 529 24.78 -13.90 -11.98
N GLY A 530 24.55 -13.73 -13.29
CA GLY A 530 23.28 -14.07 -13.97
C GLY A 530 22.47 -12.88 -14.51
N ALA A 531 22.86 -11.64 -14.21
CA ALA A 531 22.16 -10.45 -14.74
C ALA A 531 22.22 -10.36 -16.27
N GLY A 532 21.07 -10.23 -16.93
CA GLY A 532 20.93 -10.14 -18.39
C GLY A 532 21.62 -8.91 -19.01
N PRO A 533 21.88 -8.93 -20.33
CA PRO A 533 22.67 -7.90 -21.02
C PRO A 533 22.09 -6.48 -20.92
N ILE A 534 20.76 -6.36 -20.87
CA ILE A 534 20.06 -5.06 -20.77
C ILE A 534 20.27 -4.43 -19.39
N LEU A 535 20.16 -5.19 -18.30
CA LEU A 535 20.39 -4.69 -16.94
C LEU A 535 21.85 -4.23 -16.76
N ARG A 536 22.82 -4.95 -17.34
CA ARG A 536 24.24 -4.56 -17.30
C ARG A 536 24.51 -3.26 -18.04
N LEU A 537 23.89 -3.06 -19.20
CA LEU A 537 23.99 -1.80 -19.96
C LEU A 537 23.35 -0.64 -19.18
N TRP A 538 22.16 -0.85 -18.61
CA TRP A 538 21.48 0.12 -17.76
C TRP A 538 22.30 0.50 -16.54
N ARG A 539 22.90 -0.48 -15.84
CA ARG A 539 23.82 -0.22 -14.74
C ARG A 539 25.03 0.61 -15.19
N LYS A 540 25.66 0.29 -16.33
CA LYS A 540 26.78 1.09 -16.88
C LYS A 540 26.37 2.53 -17.19
N LEU A 541 25.18 2.75 -17.76
CA LEU A 541 24.64 4.08 -18.01
C LEU A 541 24.40 4.84 -16.71
N LEU A 542 23.77 4.21 -15.71
CA LEU A 542 23.55 4.83 -14.40
C LEU A 542 24.86 5.14 -13.67
N LEU A 543 25.89 4.29 -13.78
CA LEU A 543 27.23 4.53 -13.23
C LEU A 543 27.96 5.68 -13.94
N PHE A 544 27.72 5.90 -15.23
CA PHE A 544 28.21 7.10 -15.90
C PHE A 544 27.56 8.34 -15.31
N PHE A 545 26.23 8.35 -15.19
CA PHE A 545 25.47 9.48 -14.63
C PHE A 545 25.69 9.70 -13.12
N SER A 546 26.06 8.68 -12.35
CA SER A 546 26.35 8.80 -10.92
C SER A 546 27.56 9.70 -10.64
N ARG A 547 28.43 9.94 -11.62
CA ARG A 547 29.53 10.92 -11.54
C ARG A 547 29.03 12.36 -11.34
N TRP A 548 27.82 12.68 -11.81
CA TRP A 548 27.20 14.00 -11.67
C TRP A 548 26.09 14.05 -10.63
N TRP A 549 25.43 12.92 -10.33
CA TRP A 549 24.24 12.87 -9.45
C TRP A 549 24.37 11.99 -8.20
N GLN A 550 25.54 11.40 -7.91
CA GLN A 550 25.86 10.71 -6.65
C GLN A 550 24.94 9.53 -6.21
N LEU A 551 24.14 8.96 -7.12
CA LEU A 551 23.13 7.92 -6.82
C LEU A 551 23.69 6.66 -6.10
N GLU A 552 24.86 6.18 -6.51
CA GLU A 552 25.48 4.97 -5.92
C GLU A 552 26.03 5.23 -4.50
N SER A 553 26.50 6.46 -4.24
CA SER A 553 27.10 6.81 -2.95
C SER A 553 26.09 6.81 -1.82
N LEU A 554 24.84 7.20 -2.09
CA LEU A 554 23.74 7.19 -1.12
C LEU A 554 23.36 5.75 -0.72
N TYR A 555 23.21 4.85 -1.71
CA TYR A 555 22.96 3.43 -1.45
C TYR A 555 24.08 2.82 -0.58
N ARG A 556 25.35 2.99 -0.97
CA ARG A 556 26.48 2.44 -0.21
C ARG A 556 26.61 3.05 1.19
N SER A 557 26.31 4.34 1.34
CA SER A 557 26.33 5.02 2.64
C SER A 557 25.24 4.49 3.57
N ASN A 558 24.07 4.09 3.06
CA ASN A 558 23.00 3.56 3.91
C ASN A 558 23.15 2.05 4.15
N ALA A 559 23.61 1.30 3.15
CA ALA A 559 23.74 -0.16 3.23
C ALA A 559 24.68 -0.64 4.35
N LYS A 560 25.68 0.16 4.74
CA LYS A 560 26.62 -0.17 5.82
C LYS A 560 25.96 -0.28 7.21
N TYR A 561 24.76 0.25 7.39
CA TYR A 561 23.99 0.19 8.64
C TYR A 561 23.00 -0.99 8.67
N HIS A 562 22.99 -1.84 7.65
CA HIS A 562 22.05 -2.97 7.51
C HIS A 562 20.57 -2.59 7.72
N PRO A 563 20.04 -1.59 6.98
CA PRO A 563 18.67 -1.16 7.14
C PRO A 563 17.66 -2.19 6.61
N THR A 564 16.44 -2.14 7.14
CA THR A 564 15.27 -2.71 6.48
C THR A 564 14.93 -1.84 5.28
N TRP A 565 14.77 -2.46 4.11
CA TRP A 565 14.50 -1.73 2.88
C TRP A 565 13.02 -1.76 2.49
N GLN A 566 12.42 -0.59 2.23
CA GLN A 566 11.03 -0.48 1.78
C GLN A 566 10.94 0.14 0.37
N PRO A 567 10.17 -0.45 -0.57
CA PRO A 567 10.11 0.04 -1.93
C PRO A 567 9.38 1.38 -2.03
N ARG A 568 9.87 2.23 -2.92
CA ARG A 568 9.32 3.55 -3.27
C ARG A 568 9.06 3.62 -4.76
N TYR A 569 7.93 4.23 -5.13
CA TYR A 569 7.42 4.19 -6.50
C TYR A 569 7.27 5.60 -7.11
N LEU A 570 7.36 5.64 -8.45
CA LEU A 570 7.03 6.80 -9.27
C LEU A 570 5.71 6.52 -9.99
N CYS A 571 4.71 7.38 -9.77
CA CYS A 571 3.42 7.31 -10.43
C CYS A 571 3.30 8.39 -11.52
N PHE A 572 2.74 8.06 -12.69
CA PHE A 572 2.60 9.01 -13.80
C PHE A 572 1.40 8.66 -14.70
N GLY A 573 0.88 9.64 -15.46
CA GLY A 573 -0.26 9.43 -16.36
C GLY A 573 0.06 8.53 -17.57
N GLU A 574 0.80 9.05 -18.55
CA GLU A 574 1.08 8.33 -19.80
C GLU A 574 2.59 8.09 -20.01
N ARG A 575 2.96 6.97 -20.69
CA ARG A 575 4.37 6.59 -20.93
C ARG A 575 5.16 7.64 -21.71
N ARG A 576 4.52 8.36 -22.64
CA ARG A 576 5.15 9.44 -23.44
C ARG A 576 5.56 10.65 -22.61
N GLU A 577 5.00 10.79 -21.41
CA GLU A 577 5.29 11.91 -20.51
C GLU A 577 6.45 11.62 -19.58
N LEU A 578 6.95 10.37 -19.52
CA LEU A 578 7.96 9.93 -18.56
C LEU A 578 9.25 10.75 -18.64
N ALA A 579 9.72 11.09 -19.85
CA ALA A 579 10.91 11.92 -20.02
C ALA A 579 10.73 13.33 -19.41
N ARG A 580 9.54 13.92 -19.58
CA ARG A 580 9.20 15.22 -19.02
C ARG A 580 9.04 15.15 -17.50
N VAL A 581 8.40 14.10 -17.00
CA VAL A 581 8.30 13.82 -15.55
C VAL A 581 9.71 13.68 -14.97
N GLY A 582 10.61 12.93 -15.61
CA GLY A 582 12.00 12.79 -15.19
C GLY A 582 12.76 14.13 -15.10
N ILE A 583 12.61 15.00 -16.11
CA ILE A 583 13.21 16.36 -16.07
C ILE A 583 12.59 17.21 -14.96
N ALA A 584 11.27 17.20 -14.81
CA ALA A 584 10.58 17.97 -13.77
C ALA A 584 10.98 17.50 -12.37
N SER A 585 11.07 16.19 -12.17
CA SER A 585 11.60 15.54 -10.97
C SER A 585 13.03 15.95 -10.66
N ALA A 586 13.93 15.93 -11.66
CA ALA A 586 15.32 16.34 -11.48
C ALA A 586 15.45 17.84 -11.13
N ILE A 587 14.61 18.71 -11.70
CA ILE A 587 14.55 20.13 -11.36
C ILE A 587 14.00 20.32 -9.93
N ALA A 588 12.94 19.59 -9.56
CA ALA A 588 12.32 19.67 -8.24
C ALA A 588 13.28 19.21 -7.14
N GLU A 589 13.98 18.10 -7.36
CA GLU A 589 15.00 17.57 -6.42
C GLU A 589 16.29 18.40 -6.39
N GLY A 590 16.46 19.40 -7.26
CA GLY A 590 17.63 20.28 -7.28
C GLY A 590 18.85 19.72 -8.03
N PHE A 591 18.69 18.67 -8.85
CA PHE A 591 19.75 18.12 -9.70
C PHE A 591 20.01 18.95 -10.98
N ILE A 592 19.05 19.78 -11.40
CA ILE A 592 19.15 20.65 -12.59
C ILE A 592 18.78 22.09 -12.19
N ALA A 593 19.74 23.02 -12.31
CA ALA A 593 19.51 24.44 -12.10
C ALA A 593 19.03 25.12 -13.40
N LEU A 594 17.97 25.94 -13.30
CA LEU A 594 17.48 26.75 -14.42
C LEU A 594 18.05 28.18 -14.35
N PRO A 595 18.58 28.74 -15.46
CA PRO A 595 19.11 30.10 -15.49
C PRO A 595 18.05 31.13 -15.07
N GLY A 596 18.42 32.05 -14.16
CA GLY A 596 17.53 33.12 -13.69
C GLY A 596 16.40 32.67 -12.76
N SER A 597 16.44 31.45 -12.22
CA SER A 597 15.61 31.11 -11.06
C SER A 597 16.24 31.74 -9.82
N PRO A 598 15.54 32.61 -9.08
CA PRO A 598 15.97 32.93 -7.72
C PRO A 598 16.10 31.61 -6.99
N GLY A 599 17.24 31.33 -6.34
CA GLY A 599 17.30 30.24 -5.38
C GLY A 599 16.15 30.45 -4.41
N SER A 600 15.27 29.46 -4.23
CA SER A 600 14.18 29.62 -3.27
C SER A 600 14.82 29.69 -1.89
N GLN A 601 14.90 30.90 -1.32
CA GLN A 601 15.32 31.10 0.05
C GLN A 601 14.19 30.59 0.96
N LEU A 602 14.15 29.27 1.16
CA LEU A 602 13.27 28.63 2.14
C LEU A 602 13.72 28.94 3.59
N ASP A 603 14.98 29.35 3.74
CA ASP A 603 15.62 29.74 5.00
C ASP A 603 15.10 31.08 5.60
N VAL A 604 14.28 31.85 4.87
CA VAL A 604 13.71 33.11 5.38
C VAL A 604 12.40 32.83 6.09
N LEU A 605 12.33 33.23 7.37
CA LEU A 605 11.10 33.15 8.16
C LEU A 605 9.99 33.97 7.47
N PRO A 606 8.82 33.38 7.21
CA PRO A 606 7.71 34.08 6.57
C PRO A 606 7.11 35.10 7.54
N PRO A 607 6.40 36.13 7.05
CA PRO A 607 5.78 37.15 7.91
C PRO A 607 4.79 36.60 8.95
N ASP A 608 4.23 35.41 8.70
CA ASP A 608 3.23 34.72 9.53
C ASP A 608 3.85 33.60 10.41
N TYR A 609 5.17 33.60 10.63
CA TYR A 609 5.84 32.49 11.31
C TYR A 609 5.37 32.27 12.77
N GLU A 610 5.04 33.32 13.52
CA GLU A 610 4.57 33.22 14.90
C GLU A 610 3.22 32.48 15.00
N GLU A 611 2.29 32.79 14.08
CA GLU A 611 0.98 32.12 14.00
C GLU A 611 1.14 30.63 13.65
N ARG A 612 2.06 30.32 12.72
CA ARG A 612 2.38 28.93 12.34
C ARG A 612 3.02 28.16 13.50
N ALA A 613 3.92 28.80 14.24
CA ALA A 613 4.60 28.18 15.38
C ALA A 613 3.61 27.85 16.50
N ALA A 614 2.75 28.80 16.89
CA ALA A 614 1.73 28.59 17.91
C ALA A 614 0.75 27.48 17.53
N SER A 615 0.27 27.47 16.28
CA SER A 615 -0.62 26.41 15.75
C SER A 615 0.08 25.03 15.75
N ALA A 616 1.34 24.97 15.33
CA ALA A 616 2.10 23.73 15.35
C ALA A 616 2.31 23.19 16.77
N GLU A 617 2.65 24.06 17.72
CA GLU A 617 2.82 23.70 19.13
C GLU A 617 1.51 23.17 19.75
N GLU A 618 0.37 23.81 19.49
CA GLU A 618 -0.94 23.35 19.95
C GLU A 618 -1.30 21.97 19.38
N ILE A 619 -1.09 21.75 18.08
CA ILE A 619 -1.34 20.47 17.42
C ILE A 619 -0.42 19.38 17.98
N ASP A 620 0.85 19.69 18.17
CA ASP A 620 1.84 18.75 18.68
C ASP A 620 1.60 18.39 20.15
N ALA A 621 1.18 19.36 20.98
CA ALA A 621 0.76 19.12 22.36
C ALA A 621 -0.48 18.22 22.43
N ALA A 622 -1.45 18.42 21.53
CA ALA A 622 -2.65 17.57 21.44
C ALA A 622 -2.34 16.16 20.91
N ALA A 623 -1.28 16.00 20.14
CA ALA A 623 -0.83 14.72 19.56
C ALA A 623 0.11 13.93 20.47
N ALA A 624 0.61 14.53 21.56
CA ALA A 624 1.50 13.86 22.50
C ALA A 624 0.81 12.63 23.12
N PRO A 625 1.50 11.48 23.19
CA PRO A 625 0.92 10.29 23.81
C PRO A 625 0.55 10.58 25.27
N ALA A 626 -0.68 10.26 25.65
CA ALA A 626 -1.15 10.43 27.02
C ALA A 626 -0.21 9.69 28.00
N ALA A 627 0.10 10.33 29.11
CA ALA A 627 0.92 9.72 30.16
C ALA A 627 0.31 8.36 30.58
N PRO A 628 1.13 7.32 30.79
CA PRO A 628 0.64 6.03 31.25
C PRO A 628 -0.14 6.22 32.57
N GLY A 629 -1.45 5.94 32.54
CA GLY A 629 -2.35 6.06 33.70
C GLY A 629 -3.39 7.18 33.64
N ALA A 630 -3.38 8.04 32.62
CA ALA A 630 -4.45 9.03 32.45
C ALA A 630 -5.79 8.35 32.12
N ILE A 631 -6.85 8.70 32.85
CA ILE A 631 -8.20 8.21 32.60
C ILE A 631 -8.66 8.76 31.26
N ASP A 632 -9.00 7.87 30.32
CA ASP A 632 -9.57 8.27 29.04
C ASP A 632 -10.90 9.00 29.26
N HIS A 633 -10.89 10.33 29.10
CA HIS A 633 -12.07 11.18 29.21
C HIS A 633 -13.13 10.86 28.14
N LYS A 634 -12.80 10.06 27.12
CA LYS A 634 -13.72 9.55 26.10
C LYS A 634 -14.39 8.23 26.47
N ALA A 635 -14.13 7.69 27.67
CA ALA A 635 -14.75 6.45 28.12
C ALA A 635 -16.30 6.55 28.18
N PRO A 636 -17.04 5.50 27.79
CA PRO A 636 -18.51 5.47 27.87
C PRO A 636 -19.04 5.75 29.28
N GLU A 637 -20.22 6.34 29.39
CA GLU A 637 -20.78 6.81 30.67
C GLU A 637 -20.84 5.71 31.75
N GLN A 638 -21.26 4.49 31.40
CA GLN A 638 -21.27 3.39 32.36
C GLN A 638 -19.88 3.05 32.91
N MET A 639 -18.83 3.18 32.10
CA MET A 639 -17.46 2.97 32.56
C MET A 639 -17.02 4.08 33.51
N ARG A 640 -17.40 5.34 33.25
CA ARG A 640 -17.15 6.48 34.16
C ARG A 640 -17.82 6.28 35.53
N VAL A 641 -19.10 5.89 35.54
CA VAL A 641 -19.83 5.61 36.79
C VAL A 641 -19.17 4.48 37.58
N ARG A 642 -18.77 3.39 36.91
CA ARG A 642 -18.12 2.24 37.58
C ARG A 642 -16.71 2.57 38.08
N LEU A 643 -15.97 3.42 37.37
CA LEU A 643 -14.70 3.97 37.84
C LEU A 643 -14.89 4.85 39.09
N ALA A 644 -15.94 5.66 39.13
CA ALA A 644 -16.28 6.46 40.33
C ALA A 644 -16.65 5.56 41.52
N LYS A 645 -17.47 4.52 41.31
CA LYS A 645 -17.78 3.52 42.34
C LYS A 645 -16.52 2.81 42.85
N ARG A 646 -15.61 2.41 41.94
CA ARG A 646 -14.31 1.83 42.32
C ARG A 646 -13.52 2.79 43.21
N GLN A 647 -13.47 4.08 42.86
CA GLN A 647 -12.74 5.06 43.65
C GLN A 647 -13.37 5.25 45.04
N GLN A 648 -14.70 5.32 45.12
CA GLN A 648 -15.42 5.41 46.40
C GLN A 648 -15.13 4.20 47.32
N LEU A 649 -15.02 2.99 46.76
CA LEU A 649 -14.64 1.80 47.53
C LEU A 649 -13.24 1.96 48.14
N ILE A 650 -12.27 2.40 47.33
CA ILE A 650 -10.89 2.66 47.77
C ILE A 650 -10.86 3.71 48.87
N ASP A 651 -11.57 4.83 48.67
CA ASP A 651 -11.63 5.94 49.62
C ASP A 651 -12.29 5.51 50.95
N ALA A 652 -13.21 4.54 50.90
CA ALA A 652 -13.83 3.92 52.07
C ALA A 652 -12.97 2.81 52.72
N GLY A 653 -11.76 2.56 52.24
CA GLY A 653 -10.86 1.51 52.74
C GLY A 653 -11.26 0.09 52.35
N ILE A 654 -12.16 -0.07 51.38
CA ILE A 654 -12.59 -1.36 50.84
C ILE A 654 -11.77 -1.63 49.58
N ASP A 655 -10.94 -2.68 49.62
CA ASP A 655 -10.21 -3.13 48.43
C ASP A 655 -11.19 -3.67 47.37
N PRO A 656 -11.29 -3.06 46.17
CA PRO A 656 -12.18 -3.55 45.11
C PRO A 656 -11.62 -4.78 44.37
N TYR A 657 -10.39 -5.22 44.68
CA TYR A 657 -9.70 -6.36 44.09
C TYR A 657 -8.93 -7.17 45.14
N PRO A 658 -9.61 -7.70 46.18
CA PRO A 658 -8.95 -8.44 47.24
C PRO A 658 -8.30 -9.72 46.72
N VAL A 659 -7.23 -10.14 47.39
CA VAL A 659 -6.43 -11.31 47.01
C VAL A 659 -7.19 -12.63 47.17
N ASN A 660 -8.11 -12.75 48.14
CA ASN A 660 -8.75 -14.01 48.46
C ASN A 660 -10.22 -13.87 48.92
N TYR A 661 -11.00 -14.92 48.66
CA TYR A 661 -12.31 -15.22 49.24
C TYR A 661 -12.39 -16.72 49.57
N PRO A 662 -12.77 -17.12 50.79
CA PRO A 662 -12.79 -18.54 51.21
C PRO A 662 -13.98 -19.30 50.61
N ARG A 663 -13.89 -19.64 49.32
CA ARG A 663 -14.90 -20.45 48.62
C ARG A 663 -14.85 -21.90 49.13
N THR A 664 -15.98 -22.43 49.57
CA THR A 664 -16.13 -23.83 50.02
C THR A 664 -16.65 -24.73 48.91
N ASP A 665 -17.59 -24.23 48.10
CA ASP A 665 -18.31 -25.02 47.08
C ASP A 665 -18.45 -24.23 45.78
N THR A 666 -18.55 -24.96 44.67
CA THR A 666 -18.96 -24.41 43.36
C THR A 666 -20.49 -24.32 43.26
N CYS A 667 -20.99 -23.47 42.36
CA CYS A 667 -22.42 -23.30 42.15
C CYS A 667 -23.13 -24.63 41.81
N ALA A 668 -22.51 -25.48 40.99
CA ALA A 668 -23.09 -26.76 40.59
C ALA A 668 -23.02 -27.83 41.69
N GLU A 669 -22.00 -27.81 42.56
CA GLU A 669 -21.94 -28.73 43.71
C GLU A 669 -23.09 -28.48 44.68
N VAL A 670 -23.35 -27.21 45.00
CA VAL A 670 -24.51 -26.80 45.79
C VAL A 670 -25.81 -27.23 45.10
N ALA A 671 -25.93 -26.97 43.79
CA ALA A 671 -27.11 -27.37 43.03
C ALA A 671 -27.34 -28.89 43.01
N ALA A 672 -26.28 -29.68 42.92
CA ALA A 672 -26.35 -31.13 42.90
C ALA A 672 -26.69 -31.72 44.27
N ALA A 673 -26.05 -31.23 45.35
CA ALA A 673 -26.26 -31.72 46.71
C ALA A 673 -27.68 -31.47 47.24
N HIS A 674 -28.37 -30.44 46.72
CA HIS A 674 -29.69 -30.00 47.20
C HIS A 674 -30.78 -30.07 46.14
N ARG A 675 -30.60 -30.89 45.10
CA ARG A 675 -31.53 -30.99 43.96
C ARG A 675 -32.95 -31.35 44.38
N ASP A 676 -33.09 -32.18 45.41
CA ASP A 676 -34.36 -32.73 45.89
C ASP A 676 -34.95 -31.95 47.09
N LEU A 677 -34.40 -30.77 47.41
CA LEU A 677 -34.91 -29.93 48.50
C LEU A 677 -36.31 -29.38 48.12
N PRO A 678 -37.37 -29.66 48.90
CA PRO A 678 -38.72 -29.19 48.57
C PRO A 678 -38.81 -27.66 48.58
N PRO A 679 -39.78 -27.03 47.88
CA PRO A 679 -40.01 -25.58 47.94
C PRO A 679 -40.23 -25.05 49.37
N ASP A 680 -39.84 -23.79 49.60
CA ASP A 680 -39.95 -23.08 50.89
C ASP A 680 -39.28 -23.82 52.07
N ARG A 681 -38.09 -24.39 51.82
CA ARG A 681 -37.36 -25.20 52.81
C ARG A 681 -35.93 -24.71 53.00
N ARG A 682 -35.44 -24.89 54.22
CA ARG A 682 -34.06 -24.61 54.61
C ARG A 682 -33.33 -25.93 54.80
N SER A 683 -32.11 -26.04 54.28
CA SER A 683 -31.28 -27.24 54.42
C SER A 683 -30.56 -27.32 55.78
N GLY A 684 -30.21 -26.17 56.36
CA GLY A 684 -29.26 -26.07 57.48
C GLY A 684 -27.78 -26.02 57.06
N ASP A 685 -27.47 -26.29 55.80
CA ASP A 685 -26.11 -26.34 55.28
C ASP A 685 -25.60 -24.93 54.95
N LYS A 686 -24.39 -24.61 55.42
CA LYS A 686 -23.73 -23.32 55.19
C LYS A 686 -22.63 -23.45 54.16
N VAL A 687 -22.69 -22.61 53.14
CA VAL A 687 -21.76 -22.64 52.01
C VAL A 687 -21.21 -21.24 51.74
N GLY A 688 -19.98 -21.19 51.24
CA GLY A 688 -19.31 -20.01 50.69
C GLY A 688 -19.13 -20.18 49.19
N VAL A 689 -19.98 -19.51 48.40
CA VAL A 689 -19.94 -19.55 46.94
C VAL A 689 -19.36 -18.26 46.36
N ALA A 690 -18.77 -18.32 45.17
CA ALA A 690 -18.25 -17.12 44.51
C ALA A 690 -18.46 -17.20 43.00
N GLY A 691 -18.82 -16.08 42.38
CA GLY A 691 -19.07 -16.02 40.95
C GLY A 691 -19.34 -14.61 40.44
N ARG A 692 -19.52 -14.51 39.13
CA ARG A 692 -19.86 -13.25 38.45
C ARG A 692 -21.35 -12.97 38.56
N VAL A 693 -21.72 -11.77 38.96
CA VAL A 693 -23.12 -11.31 38.98
C VAL A 693 -23.64 -11.19 37.55
N MET A 694 -24.60 -12.04 37.19
CA MET A 694 -25.21 -12.08 35.85
C MET A 694 -26.57 -11.39 35.81
N LEU A 695 -27.27 -11.34 36.94
CA LEU A 695 -28.60 -10.75 37.07
C LEU A 695 -28.79 -10.21 38.49
N MET A 696 -29.53 -9.12 38.63
CA MET A 696 -29.91 -8.52 39.91
C MET A 696 -31.39 -8.10 39.84
N ARG A 697 -32.14 -8.34 40.92
CA ARG A 697 -33.55 -7.98 41.09
C ARG A 697 -33.78 -7.51 42.51
N ASP A 698 -34.16 -6.25 42.69
CA ASP A 698 -34.51 -5.66 43.98
C ASP A 698 -36.03 -5.59 44.14
N HIS A 699 -36.53 -6.03 45.30
CA HIS A 699 -37.94 -6.04 45.68
C HIS A 699 -38.23 -5.22 46.96
N GLY A 700 -37.37 -4.29 47.34
CA GLY A 700 -37.59 -3.38 48.47
C GLY A 700 -37.42 -4.09 49.81
N GLY A 701 -36.16 -4.32 50.20
CA GLY A 701 -35.77 -5.01 51.44
C GLY A 701 -35.36 -6.48 51.24
N ILE A 702 -35.53 -7.01 50.02
CA ILE A 702 -35.03 -8.31 49.58
C ILE A 702 -34.41 -8.13 48.18
N LEU A 703 -33.17 -8.58 48.01
CA LEU A 703 -32.47 -8.55 46.73
C LEU A 703 -32.09 -9.97 46.30
N PHE A 704 -32.43 -10.33 45.06
CA PHE A 704 -31.98 -11.56 44.43
C PHE A 704 -30.92 -11.25 43.39
N ALA A 705 -29.80 -11.95 43.44
CA ALA A 705 -28.80 -11.95 42.38
C ALA A 705 -28.56 -13.36 41.87
N THR A 706 -28.27 -13.50 40.58
CA THR A 706 -27.76 -14.76 40.02
C THR A 706 -26.27 -14.60 39.84
N ILE A 707 -25.49 -15.43 40.53
CA ILE A 707 -24.04 -15.50 40.33
C ILE A 707 -23.71 -16.71 39.44
N ARG A 708 -22.66 -16.56 38.63
CA ARG A 708 -22.16 -17.60 37.74
C ARG A 708 -20.70 -17.87 38.01
N ASP A 709 -20.37 -19.12 38.27
CA ASP A 709 -18.99 -19.61 38.22
C ASP A 709 -18.77 -20.46 36.95
N TRP A 710 -17.66 -21.20 36.89
CA TRP A 710 -17.38 -22.09 35.75
C TRP A 710 -18.35 -23.28 35.67
N SER A 711 -18.84 -23.73 36.82
CA SER A 711 -19.66 -24.92 36.97
C SER A 711 -21.13 -24.64 36.60
N GLY A 712 -21.65 -23.46 36.92
CA GLY A 712 -23.04 -23.11 36.66
C GLY A 712 -23.50 -21.79 37.26
N ASP A 713 -24.83 -21.65 37.30
CA ASP A 713 -25.53 -20.49 37.88
C ASP A 713 -26.13 -20.89 39.23
N LEU A 714 -26.12 -19.97 40.19
CA LEU A 714 -26.78 -20.13 41.48
C LEU A 714 -27.42 -18.81 41.92
N GLN A 715 -28.63 -18.88 42.46
CA GLN A 715 -29.29 -17.71 43.03
C GLN A 715 -28.71 -17.42 44.43
N VAL A 716 -28.48 -16.15 44.72
CA VAL A 716 -28.17 -15.65 46.06
C VAL A 716 -29.23 -14.63 46.46
N MET A 717 -29.58 -14.62 47.73
CA MET A 717 -30.59 -13.71 48.29
C MET A 717 -29.98 -12.92 49.44
N LEU A 718 -30.16 -11.61 49.42
CA LEU A 718 -29.87 -10.72 50.54
C LEU A 718 -31.18 -10.26 51.16
N PHE A 719 -31.23 -10.28 52.49
CA PHE A 719 -32.40 -9.88 53.28
C PHE A 719 -32.05 -8.73 54.22
N GLY A 720 -32.90 -7.71 54.25
CA GLY A 720 -32.79 -6.54 55.13
C GLY A 720 -32.24 -5.29 54.44
N ASN A 721 -32.91 -4.15 54.68
CA ASN A 721 -32.67 -2.87 53.97
C ASN A 721 -31.19 -2.46 53.94
N ALA A 722 -30.50 -2.47 55.08
CA ALA A 722 -29.10 -2.03 55.14
C ALA A 722 -28.14 -2.89 54.29
N ALA A 723 -28.38 -4.21 54.19
CA ALA A 723 -27.56 -5.10 53.38
C ALA A 723 -27.85 -4.94 51.87
N VAL A 724 -29.12 -4.72 51.53
CA VAL A 724 -29.59 -4.44 50.17
C VAL A 724 -29.06 -3.09 49.67
N ASP A 725 -29.19 -2.03 50.47
CA ASP A 725 -28.71 -0.68 50.12
C ASP A 725 -27.20 -0.68 49.87
N LYS A 726 -26.43 -1.36 50.73
CA LYS A 726 -24.97 -1.49 50.55
C LYS A 726 -24.62 -2.22 49.26
N TRP A 727 -25.35 -3.29 48.93
CA TRP A 727 -25.15 -4.04 47.70
C TRP A 727 -25.46 -3.18 46.47
N ASP A 728 -26.61 -2.52 46.43
CA ASP A 728 -27.07 -1.74 45.27
C ASP A 728 -26.12 -0.57 44.94
N HIS A 729 -25.59 0.10 45.96
CA HIS A 729 -24.64 1.19 45.75
C HIS A 729 -23.25 0.73 45.30
N THR A 730 -22.84 -0.50 45.60
CA THR A 730 -21.45 -0.96 45.39
C THR A 730 -21.28 -1.98 44.29
N ILE A 731 -22.26 -2.85 44.04
CA ILE A 731 -22.19 -3.97 43.10
C ILE A 731 -22.91 -3.60 41.80
N ASP A 732 -22.32 -3.99 40.67
CA ASP A 732 -22.91 -3.87 39.34
C ASP A 732 -22.91 -5.24 38.62
N ILE A 733 -23.79 -5.40 37.63
CA ILE A 733 -23.76 -6.57 36.74
C ILE A 733 -22.37 -6.71 36.11
N GLY A 734 -21.82 -7.92 36.20
CA GLY A 734 -20.49 -8.27 35.75
C GLY A 734 -19.45 -8.29 36.87
N ASP A 735 -19.71 -7.75 38.06
CA ASP A 735 -18.78 -7.86 39.19
C ASP A 735 -18.63 -9.31 39.64
N HIS A 736 -17.45 -9.67 40.17
CA HIS A 736 -17.26 -10.94 40.88
C HIS A 736 -17.49 -10.73 42.36
N VAL A 737 -18.29 -11.59 42.97
CA VAL A 737 -18.67 -11.52 44.38
C VAL A 737 -18.52 -12.88 45.03
N GLY A 738 -18.20 -12.87 46.32
CA GLY A 738 -18.31 -14.03 47.21
C GLY A 738 -19.52 -13.85 48.13
N VAL A 739 -20.30 -14.91 48.34
CA VAL A 739 -21.47 -14.95 49.22
C VAL A 739 -21.39 -16.14 50.14
N SER A 740 -21.49 -15.90 51.46
CA SER A 740 -21.53 -16.95 52.49
C SER A 740 -22.89 -16.96 53.15
N GLY A 741 -23.52 -18.13 53.22
CA GLY A 741 -24.92 -18.22 53.63
C GLY A 741 -25.44 -19.63 53.80
N GLU A 742 -26.72 -19.74 54.14
CA GLU A 742 -27.43 -21.02 54.25
C GLU A 742 -28.11 -21.38 52.92
N VAL A 743 -28.07 -22.66 52.54
CA VAL A 743 -28.77 -23.12 51.33
C VAL A 743 -30.25 -23.32 51.63
N ILE A 744 -31.11 -22.69 50.84
CA ILE A 744 -32.56 -22.72 50.96
C ILE A 744 -33.21 -22.92 49.59
N THR A 745 -34.49 -23.24 49.57
CA THR A 745 -35.36 -23.06 48.40
C THR A 745 -36.35 -21.94 48.68
N THR A 746 -36.56 -21.08 47.70
CA THR A 746 -37.60 -20.03 47.78
C THR A 746 -39.00 -20.66 47.73
N ARG A 747 -40.03 -19.83 47.95
CA ARG A 747 -41.45 -20.23 47.79
C ARG A 747 -41.77 -20.78 46.40
N THR A 748 -41.06 -20.34 45.36
CA THR A 748 -41.22 -20.84 43.99
C THR A 748 -40.36 -22.08 43.70
N GLY A 749 -39.65 -22.60 44.70
CA GLY A 749 -38.77 -23.76 44.57
C GLY A 749 -37.37 -23.46 44.03
N GLU A 750 -37.01 -22.19 43.80
CA GLU A 750 -35.68 -21.83 43.29
C GLU A 750 -34.62 -22.01 44.37
N LEU A 751 -33.60 -22.84 44.10
CA LEU A 751 -32.47 -23.06 45.00
C LEU A 751 -31.64 -21.79 45.16
N THR A 752 -31.37 -21.40 46.40
CA THR A 752 -30.83 -20.09 46.75
C THR A 752 -29.89 -20.18 47.94
N VAL A 753 -28.79 -19.43 47.93
CA VAL A 753 -27.99 -19.17 49.14
C VAL A 753 -28.48 -17.88 49.78
N GLU A 754 -29.06 -17.98 50.97
CA GLU A 754 -29.44 -16.81 51.78
C GLU A 754 -28.21 -16.24 52.46
N ALA A 755 -27.78 -15.08 51.99
CA ALA A 755 -26.52 -14.43 52.36
C ALA A 755 -26.53 -13.97 53.82
N THR A 756 -25.60 -14.51 54.60
CA THR A 756 -25.23 -13.96 55.92
C THR A 756 -24.13 -12.91 55.80
N SER A 757 -23.27 -13.03 54.79
CA SER A 757 -22.25 -12.04 54.45
C SER A 757 -21.87 -12.15 52.96
N TRP A 758 -21.29 -11.07 52.43
CA TRP A 758 -20.79 -11.02 51.06
C TRP A 758 -19.54 -10.13 50.96
N GLN A 759 -18.77 -10.36 49.89
CA GLN A 759 -17.55 -9.62 49.57
C GLN A 759 -17.48 -9.35 48.06
N LEU A 760 -17.09 -8.13 47.68
CA LEU A 760 -16.69 -7.85 46.29
C LEU A 760 -15.29 -8.43 46.05
N ASN A 761 -15.17 -9.30 45.05
CA ASN A 761 -13.90 -9.97 44.72
C ASN A 761 -13.19 -9.34 43.52
N ALA A 762 -13.94 -8.78 42.56
CA ALA A 762 -13.36 -7.97 41.50
C ALA A 762 -14.39 -7.04 40.86
N LYS A 763 -14.10 -5.74 40.85
CA LYS A 763 -14.93 -4.73 40.19
C LYS A 763 -14.80 -4.79 38.66
N CYS A 764 -15.92 -4.94 37.96
CA CYS A 764 -16.02 -4.98 36.50
C CYS A 764 -16.28 -3.58 35.95
N LEU A 765 -15.29 -2.95 35.33
CA LEU A 765 -15.39 -1.55 34.86
C LEU A 765 -16.16 -1.38 33.55
N ARG A 766 -16.29 -2.45 32.75
CA ARG A 766 -17.02 -2.42 31.49
C ARG A 766 -18.34 -3.17 31.66
N PRO A 767 -19.45 -2.66 31.11
CA PRO A 767 -20.70 -3.39 31.16
C PRO A 767 -20.64 -4.66 30.30
N LEU A 768 -21.35 -5.69 30.75
CA LEU A 768 -21.62 -6.85 29.91
C LEU A 768 -22.60 -6.46 28.78
N PRO A 769 -22.53 -7.13 27.62
CA PRO A 769 -23.51 -6.97 26.54
C PRO A 769 -24.92 -7.23 27.04
N ASP A 770 -25.89 -6.54 26.45
CA ASP A 770 -27.31 -6.74 26.73
C ASP A 770 -27.68 -8.23 26.56
N LYS A 771 -28.40 -8.79 27.54
CA LYS A 771 -28.87 -10.18 27.54
C LYS A 771 -29.74 -10.51 26.31
N HIS A 772 -30.48 -9.54 25.77
CA HIS A 772 -31.40 -9.73 24.64
C HIS A 772 -30.72 -9.61 23.28
N ARG A 773 -29.74 -8.70 23.13
CA ARG A 773 -29.00 -8.53 21.88
C ARG A 773 -27.75 -9.42 21.81
N GLY A 774 -27.15 -9.76 22.95
CA GLY A 774 -25.93 -10.55 23.05
C GLY A 774 -24.74 -9.97 22.27
N LEU A 775 -23.64 -10.73 22.24
CA LEU A 775 -22.63 -10.60 21.19
C LEU A 775 -23.14 -11.36 19.96
N ALA A 776 -24.09 -10.77 19.22
CA ALA A 776 -24.64 -11.41 18.02
C ALA A 776 -23.60 -11.47 16.88
N ASP A 777 -22.72 -10.48 16.80
CA ASP A 777 -21.68 -10.40 15.77
C ASP A 777 -20.64 -11.54 15.95
N PRO A 778 -20.51 -12.47 14.98
CA PRO A 778 -19.52 -13.53 15.02
C PRO A 778 -18.09 -13.01 15.14
N GLU A 779 -17.78 -11.85 14.55
CA GLU A 779 -16.43 -11.28 14.61
C GLU A 779 -16.11 -10.75 16.02
N ALA A 780 -17.05 -10.03 16.63
CA ALA A 780 -16.94 -9.60 18.02
C ALA A 780 -16.80 -10.79 18.99
N ARG A 781 -17.51 -11.91 18.77
CA ARG A 781 -17.37 -13.13 19.60
C ARG A 781 -15.95 -13.70 19.55
N VAL A 782 -15.36 -13.73 18.36
CA VAL A 782 -13.98 -14.20 18.16
C VAL A 782 -12.98 -13.24 18.81
N ARG A 783 -13.12 -11.93 18.60
CA ARG A 783 -12.22 -10.90 19.14
C ARG A 783 -12.31 -10.80 20.67
N GLN A 784 -13.51 -10.91 21.22
CA GLN A 784 -13.79 -10.76 22.65
C GLN A 784 -14.23 -12.11 23.25
N ARG A 785 -13.44 -13.17 23.02
CA ARG A 785 -13.78 -14.51 23.50
C ARG A 785 -14.09 -14.56 25.00
N TYR A 786 -13.35 -13.80 25.81
CA TYR A 786 -13.59 -13.70 27.26
C TYR A 786 -15.02 -13.27 27.58
N LEU A 787 -15.63 -12.42 26.75
CA LEU A 787 -16.99 -11.94 26.92
C LEU A 787 -18.02 -12.96 26.40
N ASP A 788 -17.74 -13.58 25.25
CA ASP A 788 -18.52 -14.69 24.71
C ASP A 788 -18.61 -15.85 25.73
N LEU A 789 -17.50 -16.24 26.36
CA LEU A 789 -17.48 -17.29 27.39
C LEU A 789 -18.30 -16.92 28.64
N VAL A 790 -18.36 -15.65 29.01
CA VAL A 790 -19.19 -15.17 30.14
C VAL A 790 -20.67 -15.30 29.81
N THR A 791 -21.08 -14.82 28.64
CA THR A 791 -22.50 -14.71 28.29
C THR A 791 -23.09 -15.99 27.68
N ASN A 792 -22.28 -16.77 26.96
CA ASN A 792 -22.73 -17.90 26.14
C ASN A 792 -22.33 -19.25 26.74
N LYS A 793 -23.32 -20.00 27.23
CA LYS A 793 -23.10 -21.37 27.74
C LYS A 793 -22.54 -22.31 26.68
N ARG A 794 -23.03 -22.20 25.44
CA ARG A 794 -22.60 -23.07 24.33
C ARG A 794 -21.11 -22.94 24.03
N SER A 795 -20.56 -21.73 24.10
CA SER A 795 -19.12 -21.51 23.91
C SER A 795 -18.28 -22.19 25.00
N ARG A 796 -18.76 -22.23 26.26
CA ARG A 796 -18.11 -22.97 27.35
C ARG A 796 -18.20 -24.48 27.13
N ASP A 797 -19.36 -24.97 26.67
CA ASP A 797 -19.57 -26.40 26.38
C ASP A 797 -18.65 -26.86 25.23
N ILE A 798 -18.48 -26.06 24.17
CA ILE A 798 -17.52 -26.31 23.07
C ILE A 798 -16.09 -26.36 23.59
N LEU A 799 -15.70 -25.40 24.45
CA LEU A 799 -14.35 -25.38 25.02
C LEU A 799 -14.07 -26.61 25.89
N ARG A 800 -15.06 -27.08 26.66
CA ARG A 800 -14.97 -28.32 27.43
C ARG A 800 -14.87 -29.55 26.52
N ALA A 801 -15.71 -29.64 25.50
CA ALA A 801 -15.68 -30.74 24.51
C ALA A 801 -14.32 -30.82 23.81
N ARG A 802 -13.76 -29.67 23.40
CA ARG A 802 -12.40 -29.59 22.85
C ARG A 802 -11.36 -30.15 23.82
N SER A 803 -11.38 -29.69 25.07
CA SER A 803 -10.43 -30.14 26.10
C SER A 803 -10.50 -31.65 26.31
N ASN A 804 -11.71 -32.20 26.39
CA ASN A 804 -11.94 -33.64 26.57
C ASN A 804 -11.47 -34.45 25.36
N ALA A 805 -11.79 -34.00 24.14
CA ALA A 805 -11.37 -34.66 22.90
C ALA A 805 -9.84 -34.73 22.79
N ILE A 806 -9.14 -33.61 23.04
CA ILE A 806 -7.66 -33.54 23.03
C ILE A 806 -7.07 -34.49 24.08
N PHE A 807 -7.63 -34.50 25.29
CA PHE A 807 -7.18 -35.40 26.35
C PHE A 807 -7.37 -36.87 25.96
N ALA A 808 -8.53 -37.23 25.42
CA ALA A 808 -8.84 -38.60 24.98
C ALA A 808 -7.92 -39.08 23.85
N LEU A 809 -7.59 -38.22 22.87
CA LEU A 809 -6.63 -38.57 21.82
C LEU A 809 -5.26 -38.96 22.41
N ARG A 810 -4.77 -38.18 23.38
CA ARG A 810 -3.53 -38.47 24.10
C ARG A 810 -3.62 -39.77 24.91
N GLU A 811 -4.66 -39.90 25.73
CA GLU A 811 -4.88 -41.07 26.57
C GLU A 811 -4.99 -42.37 25.74
N SER A 812 -5.69 -42.30 24.62
CA SER A 812 -5.92 -43.43 23.71
C SER A 812 -4.61 -43.94 23.08
N LEU A 813 -3.68 -43.04 22.71
CA LEU A 813 -2.35 -43.40 22.20
C LEU A 813 -1.42 -43.92 23.29
N VAL A 814 -1.39 -43.27 24.46
CA VAL A 814 -0.60 -43.72 25.62
C VAL A 814 -1.04 -45.12 26.05
N GLY A 815 -2.35 -45.38 26.10
CA GLY A 815 -2.90 -46.72 26.37
C GLY A 815 -2.49 -47.77 25.33
N ARG A 816 -2.19 -47.36 24.10
CA ARG A 816 -1.67 -48.21 23.01
C ARG A 816 -0.13 -48.25 22.96
N ARG A 817 0.55 -47.79 24.02
CA ARG A 817 2.01 -47.78 24.19
C ARG A 817 2.76 -46.89 23.19
N TYR A 818 2.14 -45.82 22.71
CA TYR A 818 2.85 -44.78 21.98
C TYR A 818 3.58 -43.85 22.96
N LEU A 819 4.79 -43.46 22.61
CA LEU A 819 5.59 -42.49 23.35
C LEU A 819 5.30 -41.08 22.85
N GLU A 820 4.81 -40.20 23.73
CA GLU A 820 4.66 -38.77 23.41
C GLU A 820 6.04 -38.10 23.42
N VAL A 821 6.34 -37.31 22.39
CA VAL A 821 7.61 -36.58 22.26
C VAL A 821 7.37 -35.13 21.83
N GLU A 822 8.39 -34.30 21.98
CA GLU A 822 8.41 -32.93 21.49
C GLU A 822 9.53 -32.77 20.46
N THR A 823 9.18 -32.36 19.24
CA THR A 823 10.15 -32.08 18.17
C THR A 823 10.32 -30.57 17.94
N PRO A 824 11.41 -30.11 17.29
CA PRO A 824 11.66 -28.69 17.11
C PRO A 824 10.56 -27.96 16.33
N ILE A 825 9.99 -26.91 16.95
CA ILE A 825 9.08 -25.96 16.28
C ILE A 825 9.86 -25.00 15.37
N LEU A 826 11.06 -24.58 15.78
CA LEU A 826 11.93 -23.76 14.97
C LEU A 826 12.92 -24.65 14.21
N GLN A 827 12.84 -24.62 12.88
CA GLN A 827 13.60 -25.50 11.99
C GLN A 827 14.44 -24.67 11.00
N ARG A 828 15.62 -25.17 10.60
CA ARG A 828 16.49 -24.48 9.63
C ARG A 828 16.02 -24.68 8.19
N ILE A 829 15.38 -25.81 7.94
CA ILE A 829 14.81 -26.26 6.68
C ILE A 829 13.37 -26.64 7.01
N HIS A 830 12.43 -26.33 6.12
CA HIS A 830 11.03 -26.72 6.29
C HIS A 830 10.72 -27.93 5.39
N GLY A 831 9.94 -28.88 5.91
CA GLY A 831 9.56 -30.09 5.21
C GLY A 831 8.49 -30.86 5.97
N GLY A 832 8.10 -32.03 5.44
CA GLY A 832 7.04 -32.87 6.02
C GLY A 832 5.62 -32.48 5.59
N ALA A 833 5.43 -31.37 4.88
CA ALA A 833 4.17 -31.03 4.20
C ALA A 833 4.47 -30.12 3.00
N ASN A 834 3.52 -30.02 2.06
CA ASN A 834 3.54 -28.98 1.03
C ASN A 834 2.75 -27.78 1.57
N ALA A 835 3.47 -26.80 2.12
CA ALA A 835 2.87 -25.63 2.76
C ALA A 835 3.90 -24.51 2.87
N LYS A 836 3.44 -23.27 2.74
CA LYS A 836 4.32 -22.10 2.88
C LYS A 836 4.68 -21.88 4.35
N PRO A 837 5.96 -21.84 4.76
CA PRO A 837 6.32 -21.66 6.16
C PRO A 837 6.26 -20.19 6.61
N PHE A 838 6.12 -19.97 7.91
CA PHE A 838 6.49 -18.69 8.53
C PHE A 838 8.01 -18.60 8.66
N THR A 839 8.58 -17.45 8.31
CA THR A 839 10.01 -17.17 8.45
C THR A 839 10.26 -16.28 9.67
N THR A 840 11.31 -16.58 10.42
CA THR A 840 11.80 -15.75 11.52
C THR A 840 13.33 -15.71 11.55
N HIS A 841 13.89 -14.95 12.48
CA HIS A 841 15.33 -14.77 12.68
C HIS A 841 15.72 -15.04 14.13
N ILE A 842 16.75 -15.85 14.36
CA ILE A 842 17.29 -16.06 15.71
C ILE A 842 18.51 -15.16 15.95
N ASN A 843 18.38 -14.23 16.89
CA ASN A 843 19.42 -13.24 17.19
C ASN A 843 20.72 -13.84 17.74
N ALA A 844 20.66 -15.00 18.41
CA ALA A 844 21.83 -15.61 19.04
C ALA A 844 22.84 -16.17 18.03
N TYR A 845 22.37 -16.64 16.88
CA TYR A 845 23.19 -17.28 15.85
C TYR A 845 23.16 -16.57 14.49
N ASP A 846 22.39 -15.48 14.40
CA ASP A 846 22.26 -14.66 13.19
C ASP A 846 21.87 -15.50 11.96
N LEU A 847 20.82 -16.32 12.13
CA LEU A 847 20.35 -17.22 11.08
C LEU A 847 18.83 -17.19 10.92
N LYS A 848 18.40 -17.39 9.68
CA LYS A 848 17.00 -17.55 9.30
C LYS A 848 16.49 -18.90 9.82
N LEU A 849 15.30 -18.88 10.40
CA LEU A 849 14.57 -20.07 10.84
C LEU A 849 13.16 -20.06 10.25
N TYR A 850 12.57 -21.24 10.21
CA TYR A 850 11.18 -21.46 9.83
C TYR A 850 10.42 -22.03 11.02
N LEU A 851 9.16 -21.63 11.17
CA LEU A 851 8.26 -22.38 12.04
C LEU A 851 7.82 -23.64 11.30
N ARG A 852 7.77 -24.77 12.00
CA ARG A 852 7.44 -26.07 11.40
C ARG A 852 6.07 -26.10 10.76
N ILE A 853 6.00 -26.72 9.59
CA ILE A 853 4.75 -27.02 8.87
C ILE A 853 4.20 -28.41 9.22
N ALA A 854 5.07 -29.33 9.65
CA ALA A 854 4.78 -30.67 10.16
C ALA A 854 5.96 -31.17 11.06
N PRO A 855 5.71 -32.00 12.08
CA PRO A 855 6.76 -32.71 12.83
C PRO A 855 7.29 -33.99 12.13
N GLU A 856 6.64 -34.47 11.07
CA GLU A 856 6.90 -35.73 10.34
C GLU A 856 8.39 -36.12 10.24
N LEU A 857 9.23 -35.26 9.67
CA LEU A 857 10.63 -35.62 9.39
C LEU A 857 11.43 -35.88 10.67
N TYR A 858 11.08 -35.26 11.79
CA TYR A 858 11.74 -35.50 13.08
C TYR A 858 11.20 -36.76 13.76
N LEU A 859 9.91 -37.04 13.63
CA LEU A 859 9.32 -38.28 14.13
C LEU A 859 9.89 -39.51 13.41
N LYS A 860 10.12 -39.41 12.10
CA LYS A 860 10.82 -40.45 11.32
C LYS A 860 12.27 -40.67 11.79
N ARG A 861 13.00 -39.60 12.14
CA ARG A 861 14.34 -39.73 12.73
C ARG A 861 14.31 -40.49 14.05
N LEU A 862 13.28 -40.32 14.88
CA LEU A 862 13.12 -41.11 16.11
C LEU A 862 12.81 -42.58 15.81
N ALA A 863 12.02 -42.85 14.76
CA ALA A 863 11.78 -44.22 14.30
C ALA A 863 13.07 -44.91 13.83
N VAL A 864 13.94 -44.20 13.07
CA VAL A 864 15.31 -44.67 12.75
C VAL A 864 16.10 -44.95 14.04
N GLY A 865 16.00 -44.07 15.03
CA GLY A 865 16.64 -44.22 16.34
C GLY A 865 16.14 -45.40 17.18
N GLY A 866 15.10 -46.12 16.72
CA GLY A 866 14.55 -47.31 17.37
C GLY A 866 13.30 -47.08 18.20
N VAL A 867 12.67 -45.90 18.13
CA VAL A 867 11.38 -45.66 18.79
C VAL A 867 10.25 -46.27 17.96
N GLU A 868 9.78 -47.45 18.35
CA GLU A 868 8.81 -48.23 17.55
C GLU A 868 7.40 -47.63 17.50
N ARG A 869 6.97 -46.87 18.50
CA ARG A 869 5.66 -46.21 18.56
C ARG A 869 5.82 -44.82 19.14
N VAL A 870 5.71 -43.80 18.31
CA VAL A 870 5.95 -42.40 18.69
C VAL A 870 4.81 -41.53 18.22
N PHE A 871 4.44 -40.52 18.99
CA PHE A 871 3.49 -39.50 18.55
C PHE A 871 3.84 -38.13 19.10
N GLU A 872 3.38 -37.11 18.41
CA GLU A 872 3.39 -35.74 18.91
C GLU A 872 2.00 -35.12 18.73
N LEU A 873 1.48 -34.52 19.80
CA LEU A 873 0.27 -33.72 19.81
C LEU A 873 0.66 -32.25 20.01
N GLY A 874 0.88 -31.53 18.93
CA GLY A 874 1.58 -30.24 18.95
C GLY A 874 1.07 -29.24 17.94
N ARG A 875 1.69 -28.06 17.93
CA ARG A 875 1.31 -26.97 17.02
C ARG A 875 2.10 -26.99 15.71
N THR A 876 1.44 -26.70 14.61
CA THR A 876 2.06 -26.42 13.29
C THR A 876 1.61 -25.06 12.78
N PHE A 877 2.40 -24.50 11.86
CA PHE A 877 2.26 -23.13 11.39
C PHE A 877 2.34 -23.09 9.86
N ARG A 878 1.28 -22.65 9.19
CA ARG A 878 1.21 -22.52 7.73
C ARG A 878 0.83 -21.09 7.35
N ASN A 879 1.65 -20.46 6.54
CA ASN A 879 1.50 -19.05 6.13
C ASN A 879 0.56 -18.92 4.93
N GLU A 880 -0.67 -19.34 5.14
CA GLU A 880 -1.75 -19.49 4.16
C GLU A 880 -2.98 -18.64 4.57
N GLY A 881 -4.06 -18.71 3.78
CA GLY A 881 -5.32 -18.05 4.08
C GLY A 881 -5.98 -18.59 5.37
N ALA A 882 -6.81 -17.75 6.00
CA ALA A 882 -7.65 -18.14 7.14
C ALA A 882 -9.12 -18.11 6.74
N ASP A 883 -9.84 -19.21 6.91
CA ASP A 883 -11.24 -19.38 6.48
C ASP A 883 -12.08 -20.18 7.52
N TYR A 884 -13.08 -20.94 7.05
CA TYR A 884 -13.94 -21.76 7.90
C TYR A 884 -13.21 -22.95 8.54
N SER A 885 -12.26 -23.57 7.85
CA SER A 885 -11.52 -24.77 8.26
C SER A 885 -10.01 -24.55 8.38
N HIS A 886 -9.48 -23.42 7.90
CA HIS A 886 -8.06 -23.05 7.95
C HIS A 886 -7.79 -21.92 8.95
N ASN A 887 -6.76 -22.12 9.77
CA ASN A 887 -6.18 -21.09 10.62
C ASN A 887 -4.64 -21.21 10.54
N PRO A 888 -3.87 -20.10 10.45
CA PRO A 888 -2.42 -20.17 10.21
C PRO A 888 -1.62 -20.90 11.30
N GLU A 889 -2.19 -21.02 12.50
CA GLU A 889 -1.66 -21.79 13.62
C GLU A 889 -2.71 -22.82 14.05
N PHE A 890 -2.41 -24.11 14.00
CA PHE A 890 -3.37 -25.17 14.33
C PHE A 890 -2.69 -26.39 14.97
N THR A 891 -3.47 -27.18 15.69
CA THR A 891 -3.03 -28.37 16.40
C THR A 891 -3.14 -29.59 15.50
N VAL A 892 -2.05 -30.34 15.41
CA VAL A 892 -2.00 -31.63 14.73
C VAL A 892 -1.63 -32.72 15.73
N LEU A 893 -2.07 -33.93 15.41
CA LEU A 893 -1.58 -35.16 16.01
C LEU A 893 -0.89 -35.94 14.90
N GLU A 894 0.40 -36.20 15.05
CA GLU A 894 1.11 -37.14 14.18
C GLU A 894 1.60 -38.34 14.99
N ALA A 895 1.42 -39.54 14.45
CA ALA A 895 1.82 -40.79 15.11
C ALA A 895 2.44 -41.76 14.12
N TYR A 896 3.51 -42.43 14.53
CA TYR A 896 4.29 -43.38 13.73
C TYR A 896 4.45 -44.70 14.48
N GLN A 897 4.25 -45.81 13.78
CA GLN A 897 4.40 -47.15 14.31
C GLN A 897 5.22 -48.04 13.37
N ALA A 898 6.32 -48.55 13.88
CA ALA A 898 7.12 -49.57 13.22
C ALA A 898 6.31 -50.87 13.01
N TYR A 899 6.58 -51.52 11.89
CA TYR A 899 5.92 -52.71 11.35
C TYR A 899 4.40 -52.55 11.15
N ALA A 900 3.94 -51.32 10.96
CA ALA A 900 2.58 -51.00 10.55
C ALA A 900 2.55 -50.49 9.11
N ASP A 901 1.36 -50.49 8.52
CA ASP A 901 1.05 -49.91 7.22
C ASP A 901 -0.15 -48.97 7.31
N TYR A 902 -0.47 -48.30 6.21
CA TYR A 902 -1.63 -47.40 6.11
C TYR A 902 -2.98 -48.05 6.55
N ASP A 903 -3.22 -49.36 6.32
CA ASP A 903 -4.44 -50.05 6.77
C ASP A 903 -4.49 -50.20 8.30
N THR A 904 -3.32 -50.34 8.93
CA THR A 904 -3.19 -50.31 10.40
C THR A 904 -3.46 -48.91 10.94
N MET A 905 -2.93 -47.88 10.29
CA MET A 905 -3.20 -46.48 10.64
C MET A 905 -4.66 -46.09 10.44
N LEU A 906 -5.36 -46.68 9.46
CA LEU A 906 -6.79 -46.49 9.20
C LEU A 906 -7.62 -46.90 10.42
N ARG A 907 -7.40 -48.13 10.93
CA ARG A 907 -8.09 -48.65 12.12
C ARG A 907 -7.81 -47.79 13.35
N LEU A 908 -6.55 -47.43 13.55
CA LEU A 908 -6.14 -46.56 14.66
C LEU A 908 -6.85 -45.20 14.61
N THR A 909 -6.84 -44.53 13.46
CA THR A 909 -7.47 -43.21 13.29
C THR A 909 -8.96 -43.24 13.61
N ARG A 910 -9.66 -44.26 13.12
CA ARG A 910 -11.09 -44.45 13.42
C ARG A 910 -11.35 -44.58 14.91
N GLU A 911 -10.61 -45.44 15.59
CA GLU A 911 -10.73 -45.64 17.04
C GLU A 911 -10.42 -44.34 17.81
N LEU A 912 -9.36 -43.62 17.45
CA LEU A 912 -8.99 -42.35 18.10
C LEU A 912 -10.11 -41.30 18.00
N ILE A 913 -10.73 -41.15 16.84
CA ILE A 913 -11.81 -40.17 16.65
C ILE A 913 -13.09 -40.62 17.36
N GLN A 914 -13.40 -41.92 17.38
CA GLN A 914 -14.53 -42.47 18.14
C GLN A 914 -14.35 -42.28 19.65
N ASP A 915 -13.15 -42.53 20.18
CA ASP A 915 -12.80 -42.29 21.59
C ASP A 915 -12.94 -40.80 21.93
N ALA A 916 -12.46 -39.90 21.07
CA ALA A 916 -12.61 -38.46 21.23
C ALA A 916 -14.08 -38.01 21.22
N ALA A 917 -14.92 -38.61 20.37
CA ALA A 917 -16.36 -38.37 20.34
C ALA A 917 -17.04 -38.81 21.64
N ILE A 918 -16.69 -40.00 22.15
CA ILE A 918 -17.21 -40.52 23.42
C ILE A 918 -16.80 -39.62 24.58
N ALA A 919 -15.55 -39.14 24.62
CA ALA A 919 -15.11 -38.22 25.67
C ALA A 919 -15.79 -36.83 25.61
N ALA A 920 -16.16 -36.37 24.42
CA ALA A 920 -16.87 -35.11 24.22
C ALA A 920 -18.37 -35.20 24.56
N HIS A 921 -19.03 -36.29 24.16
CA HIS A 921 -20.51 -36.39 24.14
C HIS A 921 -21.09 -37.59 24.91
N GLY A 922 -20.23 -38.45 25.48
CA GLY A 922 -20.62 -39.71 26.13
C GLY A 922 -20.92 -40.87 25.16
N ARG A 923 -20.85 -40.63 23.85
CA ARG A 923 -21.12 -41.62 22.78
C ARG A 923 -20.41 -41.22 21.49
N ALA A 924 -20.25 -42.16 20.56
CA ALA A 924 -19.55 -41.95 19.29
C ALA A 924 -20.42 -41.18 18.27
N VAL A 925 -20.60 -39.87 18.50
CA VAL A 925 -21.36 -38.99 17.61
C VAL A 925 -20.57 -37.78 17.13
N ALA A 926 -20.83 -37.40 15.89
CA ALA A 926 -20.43 -36.15 15.27
C ALA A 926 -21.62 -35.21 15.14
N ARG A 927 -21.39 -33.93 14.80
CA ARG A 927 -22.45 -32.96 14.53
C ARG A 927 -22.28 -32.35 13.15
N ARG A 928 -23.38 -32.29 12.39
CA ARG A 928 -23.36 -31.73 11.04
C ARG A 928 -22.98 -30.24 11.07
N PRO A 929 -22.12 -29.76 10.15
CA PRO A 929 -21.68 -28.37 10.14
C PRO A 929 -22.83 -27.36 10.13
N GLY A 930 -22.78 -26.39 11.04
CA GLY A 930 -23.78 -25.33 11.16
C GLY A 930 -25.06 -25.73 11.90
N THR A 931 -25.29 -27.02 12.16
CA THR A 931 -26.50 -27.52 12.84
C THR A 931 -26.17 -28.14 14.21
N ASP A 932 -27.22 -28.56 14.92
CA ASP A 932 -27.11 -29.38 16.15
C ASP A 932 -27.53 -30.83 15.90
N GLU A 933 -27.67 -31.23 14.63
CA GLU A 933 -28.00 -32.59 14.24
C GLU A 933 -26.83 -33.52 14.54
N GLU A 934 -27.10 -34.58 15.30
CA GLU A 934 -26.09 -35.56 15.68
C GLU A 934 -26.12 -36.76 14.74
N VAL A 935 -24.92 -37.17 14.33
CA VAL A 935 -24.68 -38.28 13.40
C VAL A 935 -23.90 -39.35 14.12
N ASP A 936 -24.41 -40.58 14.12
CA ASP A 936 -23.70 -41.74 14.66
C ASP A 936 -22.48 -42.06 13.79
N ILE A 937 -21.31 -42.07 14.41
CA ILE A 937 -20.03 -42.40 13.77
C ILE A 937 -19.41 -43.68 14.35
N SER A 938 -20.19 -44.46 15.11
CA SER A 938 -19.78 -45.78 15.61
C SER A 938 -19.62 -46.80 14.48
N GLY A 939 -18.95 -47.92 14.79
CA GLY A 939 -18.74 -49.01 13.84
C GLY A 939 -17.65 -48.71 12.80
N ASP A 940 -17.76 -49.38 11.65
CA ASP A 940 -16.80 -49.29 10.56
C ASP A 940 -17.20 -48.20 9.55
N TRP A 941 -16.20 -47.51 8.98
CA TRP A 941 -16.40 -46.46 7.99
C TRP A 941 -16.12 -46.97 6.57
N PRO A 942 -16.78 -46.44 5.53
CA PRO A 942 -16.53 -46.84 4.15
C PRO A 942 -15.08 -46.58 3.74
N VAL A 943 -14.52 -47.49 2.94
CA VAL A 943 -13.18 -47.38 2.36
C VAL A 943 -13.31 -47.52 0.85
N ARG A 944 -12.84 -46.52 0.09
CA ARG A 944 -12.91 -46.48 -1.38
C ARG A 944 -11.57 -46.08 -1.97
N THR A 945 -11.27 -46.53 -3.17
CA THR A 945 -10.10 -45.98 -3.88
C THR A 945 -10.41 -44.61 -4.49
N VAL A 946 -9.42 -43.74 -4.65
CA VAL A 946 -9.61 -42.42 -5.27
C VAL A 946 -10.15 -42.55 -6.69
N ASN A 947 -9.61 -43.49 -7.48
CA ASN A 947 -10.08 -43.78 -8.83
C ASN A 947 -11.55 -44.22 -8.85
N GLU A 948 -11.97 -45.11 -7.95
CA GLU A 948 -13.36 -45.56 -7.82
C GLU A 948 -14.31 -44.43 -7.42
N ALA A 949 -13.87 -43.57 -6.50
CA ALA A 949 -14.66 -42.44 -6.04
C ALA A 949 -14.89 -41.41 -7.15
N VAL A 950 -13.83 -41.05 -7.89
CA VAL A 950 -13.94 -40.16 -9.06
C VAL A 950 -14.77 -40.80 -10.17
N SER A 951 -14.60 -42.10 -10.42
CA SER A 951 -15.41 -42.83 -11.40
C SER A 951 -16.91 -42.75 -11.07
N THR A 952 -17.25 -42.98 -9.80
CA THR A 952 -18.63 -42.91 -9.31
C THR A 952 -19.20 -41.50 -9.47
N ALA A 953 -18.42 -40.46 -9.17
CA ALA A 953 -18.86 -39.08 -9.26
C ALA A 953 -19.04 -38.59 -10.71
N LEU A 954 -18.23 -39.08 -11.64
CA LEU A 954 -18.31 -38.75 -13.07
C LEU A 954 -19.34 -39.58 -13.83
N GLY A 955 -19.64 -40.80 -13.34
CA GLY A 955 -20.41 -41.81 -14.08
C GLY A 955 -19.62 -42.45 -15.23
N GLU A 956 -18.30 -42.28 -15.24
CA GLU A 956 -17.35 -42.76 -16.27
C GLU A 956 -16.24 -43.55 -15.58
N VAL A 957 -15.64 -44.53 -16.26
CA VAL A 957 -14.56 -45.33 -15.66
C VAL A 957 -13.26 -44.52 -15.66
N VAL A 958 -12.66 -44.36 -14.48
CA VAL A 958 -11.33 -43.80 -14.25
C VAL A 958 -10.49 -44.83 -13.51
N ASP A 959 -9.34 -45.18 -14.08
CA ASP A 959 -8.38 -46.13 -13.54
C ASP A 959 -6.94 -45.65 -13.74
N ALA A 960 -5.97 -46.48 -13.38
CA ALA A 960 -4.54 -46.18 -13.52
C ALA A 960 -4.07 -46.05 -14.99
N ASP A 961 -4.82 -46.61 -15.95
CA ASP A 961 -4.51 -46.59 -17.38
C ASP A 961 -5.16 -45.41 -18.12
N THR A 962 -6.08 -44.70 -17.47
CA THR A 962 -6.73 -43.50 -17.99
C THR A 962 -5.70 -42.39 -18.24
N ASP A 963 -5.61 -41.92 -19.48
CA ASP A 963 -4.63 -40.93 -19.90
C ASP A 963 -4.97 -39.51 -19.44
N VAL A 964 -3.95 -38.65 -19.34
CA VAL A 964 -4.11 -37.26 -18.88
C VAL A 964 -5.03 -36.46 -19.80
N ALA A 965 -5.04 -36.74 -21.11
CA ALA A 965 -5.91 -36.07 -22.06
C ALA A 965 -7.39 -36.36 -21.77
N THR A 966 -7.73 -37.58 -21.38
CA THR A 966 -9.10 -37.94 -20.98
C THR A 966 -9.48 -37.29 -19.66
N LEU A 967 -8.60 -37.30 -18.65
CA LEU A 967 -8.86 -36.62 -17.38
C LEU A 967 -9.11 -35.12 -17.56
N ARG A 968 -8.34 -34.46 -18.44
CA ARG A 968 -8.54 -33.05 -18.78
C ARG A 968 -9.89 -32.79 -19.43
N ARG A 969 -10.36 -33.67 -20.33
CA ARG A 969 -11.73 -33.59 -20.87
C ARG A 969 -12.78 -33.74 -19.78
N PHE A 970 -12.54 -34.56 -18.76
CA PHE A 970 -13.45 -34.67 -17.62
C PHE A 970 -13.44 -33.39 -16.77
N CYS A 971 -12.29 -32.76 -16.55
CA CYS A 971 -12.23 -31.44 -15.92
C CYS A 971 -13.00 -30.40 -16.73
N ASP A 972 -12.80 -30.35 -18.06
CA ASP A 972 -13.53 -29.43 -18.94
C ASP A 972 -15.05 -29.67 -18.87
N LYS A 973 -15.49 -30.93 -18.87
CA LYS A 973 -16.91 -31.33 -18.75
C LYS A 973 -17.51 -30.95 -17.38
N ALA A 974 -16.70 -31.00 -16.33
CA ALA A 974 -17.08 -30.68 -14.96
C ALA A 974 -16.84 -29.20 -14.58
N GLU A 975 -16.36 -28.38 -15.52
CA GLU A 975 -16.00 -26.98 -15.30
C GLU A 975 -14.94 -26.76 -14.21
N ILE A 976 -13.99 -27.70 -14.07
CA ILE A 976 -12.88 -27.65 -13.11
C ILE A 976 -11.63 -27.15 -13.84
N ALA A 977 -10.99 -26.10 -13.30
CA ALA A 977 -9.77 -25.55 -13.86
C ALA A 977 -8.56 -26.48 -13.59
N TYR A 978 -7.61 -26.52 -14.52
CA TYR A 978 -6.35 -27.25 -14.35
C TYR A 978 -5.19 -26.56 -15.08
N ASP A 979 -3.95 -26.78 -14.64
CA ASP A 979 -2.76 -26.35 -15.39
C ASP A 979 -2.47 -27.35 -16.54
N PRO A 980 -2.33 -26.89 -17.81
CA PRO A 980 -1.95 -27.75 -18.93
C PRO A 980 -0.61 -28.49 -18.78
N LYS A 981 0.25 -28.08 -17.84
CA LYS A 981 1.53 -28.74 -17.52
C LYS A 981 1.39 -29.88 -16.53
N TRP A 982 0.28 -29.99 -15.81
CA TRP A 982 0.08 -31.02 -14.81
C TRP A 982 0.05 -32.42 -15.42
N GLY A 983 0.73 -33.35 -14.75
CA GLY A 983 0.65 -34.78 -15.06
C GLY A 983 -0.68 -35.40 -14.64
N ARG A 984 -0.81 -36.71 -14.85
CA ARG A 984 -2.03 -37.46 -14.57
C ARG A 984 -2.43 -37.35 -13.09
N GLY A 985 -1.47 -37.46 -12.18
CA GLY A 985 -1.74 -37.49 -10.74
C GLY A 985 -2.35 -36.19 -10.22
N ALA A 986 -1.77 -35.05 -10.60
CA ALA A 986 -2.27 -33.73 -10.21
C ALA A 986 -3.67 -33.45 -10.78
N VAL A 987 -3.94 -33.79 -12.04
CA VAL A 987 -5.28 -33.62 -12.63
C VAL A 987 -6.33 -34.52 -11.94
N LEU A 988 -5.96 -35.76 -11.59
CA LEU A 988 -6.87 -36.65 -10.86
C LEU A 988 -7.18 -36.13 -9.45
N LEU A 989 -6.17 -35.60 -8.75
CA LEU A 989 -6.34 -35.03 -7.42
C LEU A 989 -7.36 -33.87 -7.45
N GLU A 990 -7.26 -33.00 -8.45
CA GLU A 990 -8.19 -31.87 -8.62
C GLU A 990 -9.64 -32.32 -8.90
N LEU A 991 -9.82 -33.37 -9.70
CA LEU A 991 -11.13 -34.01 -9.87
C LEU A 991 -11.66 -34.58 -8.55
N TYR A 992 -10.79 -35.22 -7.77
CA TYR A 992 -11.16 -35.78 -6.46
C TYR A 992 -11.61 -34.68 -5.48
N GLU A 993 -10.83 -33.62 -5.31
CA GLU A 993 -11.13 -32.51 -4.38
C GLU A 993 -12.49 -31.86 -4.71
N HIS A 994 -12.75 -31.59 -6.00
CA HIS A 994 -13.96 -30.91 -6.43
C HIS A 994 -15.20 -31.82 -6.51
N LEU A 995 -15.04 -33.08 -6.93
CA LEU A 995 -16.19 -33.97 -7.19
C LEU A 995 -16.51 -34.92 -6.05
N VAL A 996 -15.53 -35.24 -5.20
CA VAL A 996 -15.64 -36.26 -4.16
C VAL A 996 -15.51 -35.63 -2.78
N GLU A 997 -14.37 -35.01 -2.46
CA GLU A 997 -14.08 -34.52 -1.11
C GLU A 997 -15.17 -33.56 -0.63
N SER A 998 -15.43 -32.49 -1.39
CA SER A 998 -16.41 -31.44 -1.04
C SER A 998 -17.85 -31.93 -0.87
N LYS A 999 -18.18 -33.13 -1.37
CA LYS A 999 -19.53 -33.73 -1.33
C LYS A 999 -19.65 -34.90 -0.36
N THR A 1000 -18.57 -35.28 0.32
CA THR A 1000 -18.55 -36.41 1.25
C THR A 1000 -19.33 -36.07 2.51
N ASP A 1001 -20.37 -36.85 2.83
CA ASP A 1001 -21.20 -36.63 4.03
C ASP A 1001 -20.61 -37.30 5.28
N LEU A 1002 -20.64 -38.63 5.33
CA LEU A 1002 -20.16 -39.41 6.48
C LEU A 1002 -18.63 -39.63 6.42
N PRO A 1003 -17.96 -39.82 7.57
CA PRO A 1003 -16.55 -40.19 7.62
C PRO A 1003 -16.24 -41.36 6.67
N THR A 1004 -15.39 -41.11 5.68
CA THR A 1004 -15.05 -42.05 4.61
C THR A 1004 -13.54 -41.99 4.34
N PHE A 1005 -12.91 -43.16 4.25
CA PHE A 1005 -11.51 -43.26 3.84
C PHE A 1005 -11.40 -43.38 2.33
N TYR A 1006 -10.64 -42.48 1.72
CA TYR A 1006 -10.26 -42.54 0.31
C TYR A 1006 -8.80 -42.95 0.22
N LYS A 1007 -8.48 -44.03 -0.49
CA LYS A 1007 -7.12 -44.60 -0.52
C LYS A 1007 -6.56 -44.80 -1.92
N ASP A 1008 -5.27 -45.12 -1.98
CA ASP A 1008 -4.51 -45.44 -3.18
C ASP A 1008 -4.37 -44.22 -4.12
N PHE A 1009 -3.89 -43.11 -3.56
CA PHE A 1009 -3.60 -41.87 -4.30
C PHE A 1009 -2.47 -42.05 -5.31
N PRO A 1010 -2.38 -41.19 -6.36
CA PRO A 1010 -1.25 -41.25 -7.29
C PRO A 1010 0.10 -41.02 -6.60
N THR A 1011 1.12 -41.80 -7.00
CA THR A 1011 2.49 -41.68 -6.49
C THR A 1011 3.08 -40.29 -6.77
N GLU A 1012 2.74 -39.70 -7.91
CA GLU A 1012 3.23 -38.39 -8.38
C GLU A 1012 2.99 -37.26 -7.35
N VAL A 1013 1.86 -37.32 -6.62
CA VAL A 1013 1.45 -36.28 -5.65
C VAL A 1013 1.72 -36.68 -4.19
N SER A 1014 2.46 -37.77 -3.97
CA SER A 1014 2.69 -38.36 -2.65
C SER A 1014 4.20 -38.51 -2.35
N PRO A 1015 4.93 -37.39 -2.14
CA PRO A 1015 6.40 -37.37 -2.13
C PRO A 1015 7.06 -38.12 -0.96
N LEU A 1016 6.34 -38.31 0.15
CA LEU A 1016 6.84 -38.99 1.36
C LEU A 1016 6.22 -40.39 1.57
N THR A 1017 5.33 -40.81 0.67
CA THR A 1017 4.57 -42.06 0.79
C THR A 1017 5.19 -43.16 -0.07
N ARG A 1018 5.24 -44.38 0.47
CA ARG A 1018 5.66 -45.56 -0.26
C ARG A 1018 4.74 -45.84 -1.46
N GLN A 1019 5.32 -46.28 -2.57
CA GLN A 1019 4.57 -46.82 -3.70
C GLN A 1019 3.70 -48.00 -3.26
N HIS A 1020 2.54 -48.15 -3.89
CA HIS A 1020 1.63 -49.25 -3.63
C HIS A 1020 2.27 -50.58 -4.04
N ARG A 1021 2.14 -51.59 -3.16
CA ARG A 1021 2.80 -52.89 -3.32
C ARG A 1021 2.40 -53.68 -4.57
N HIS A 1022 1.28 -53.33 -5.22
CA HIS A 1022 0.79 -53.99 -6.43
C HIS A 1022 0.82 -53.14 -7.71
N ASP A 1023 0.69 -51.82 -7.61
CA ASP A 1023 0.76 -50.90 -8.77
C ASP A 1023 1.59 -49.67 -8.35
N PRO A 1024 2.84 -49.54 -8.79
CA PRO A 1024 3.74 -48.46 -8.35
C PRO A 1024 3.31 -47.06 -8.81
N ARG A 1025 2.31 -46.94 -9.70
CA ARG A 1025 1.71 -45.64 -10.08
C ARG A 1025 0.83 -45.06 -8.97
N LEU A 1026 0.40 -45.89 -8.03
CA LEU A 1026 -0.35 -45.50 -6.84
C LEU A 1026 0.57 -45.57 -5.60
N ALA A 1027 0.19 -44.88 -4.53
CA ALA A 1027 0.87 -44.85 -3.25
C ALA A 1027 -0.03 -45.38 -2.14
N GLU A 1028 0.55 -46.03 -1.13
CA GLU A 1028 -0.20 -46.52 0.05
C GLU A 1028 -0.50 -45.35 1.00
N ARG A 1029 -1.39 -44.46 0.54
CA ARG A 1029 -1.90 -43.30 1.25
C ARG A 1029 -3.42 -43.39 1.32
N TRP A 1030 -3.98 -42.93 2.43
CA TRP A 1030 -5.39 -42.57 2.49
C TRP A 1030 -5.58 -41.19 3.08
N ASP A 1031 -6.67 -40.53 2.68
CA ASP A 1031 -7.21 -39.33 3.29
C ASP A 1031 -8.59 -39.67 3.86
N LEU A 1032 -8.85 -39.22 5.09
CA LEU A 1032 -10.13 -39.38 5.78
C LEU A 1032 -10.93 -38.09 5.61
N VAL A 1033 -12.12 -38.18 5.03
CA VAL A 1033 -12.98 -37.01 4.79
C VAL A 1033 -14.30 -37.19 5.52
N GLY A 1034 -14.81 -36.12 6.15
CA GLY A 1034 -16.14 -36.08 6.77
C GLY A 1034 -16.77 -34.70 6.62
N PHE A 1035 -18.05 -34.65 6.28
CA PHE A 1035 -18.82 -33.43 6.03
C PHE A 1035 -18.13 -32.42 5.08
N GLY A 1036 -17.47 -32.92 4.04
CA GLY A 1036 -16.88 -32.10 2.99
C GLY A 1036 -15.47 -31.56 3.27
N PHE A 1037 -14.81 -32.00 4.34
CA PHE A 1037 -13.42 -31.61 4.63
C PHE A 1037 -12.57 -32.78 5.12
N GLU A 1038 -11.29 -32.78 4.71
CA GLU A 1038 -10.28 -33.73 5.17
C GLU A 1038 -10.01 -33.61 6.69
N LEU A 1039 -10.10 -34.70 7.43
CA LEU A 1039 -9.84 -34.80 8.87
C LEU A 1039 -8.39 -35.21 9.18
N GLY A 1040 -7.75 -35.93 8.28
CA GLY A 1040 -6.40 -36.42 8.41
C GLY A 1040 -6.03 -37.39 7.30
N THR A 1041 -4.77 -37.79 7.30
CA THR A 1041 -4.13 -38.62 6.27
C THR A 1041 -3.19 -39.62 6.92
N ALA A 1042 -2.91 -40.75 6.24
CA ALA A 1042 -1.87 -41.68 6.70
C ALA A 1042 -1.24 -42.47 5.56
N TYR A 1043 -0.04 -42.94 5.83
CA TYR A 1043 0.88 -43.53 4.86
C TYR A 1043 1.43 -44.86 5.36
N SER A 1044 1.74 -45.75 4.42
CA SER A 1044 2.93 -46.60 4.57
C SER A 1044 4.12 -45.74 4.19
N GLU A 1045 5.02 -45.51 5.13
CA GLU A 1045 6.10 -44.52 4.99
C GLU A 1045 7.12 -44.93 3.93
N LEU A 1046 7.58 -43.95 3.14
CA LEU A 1046 8.71 -44.16 2.24
C LEU A 1046 10.01 -44.20 3.06
N ILE A 1047 10.56 -45.40 3.21
CA ILE A 1047 11.78 -45.66 3.97
C ILE A 1047 13.02 -45.90 3.10
N ASP A 1048 12.86 -45.97 1.77
CA ASP A 1048 13.98 -46.12 0.83
C ASP A 1048 14.68 -44.76 0.65
N PRO A 1049 15.92 -44.58 1.15
CA PRO A 1049 16.60 -43.29 1.10
C PRO A 1049 16.95 -42.85 -0.34
N VAL A 1050 17.13 -43.78 -1.27
CA VAL A 1050 17.49 -43.47 -2.67
C VAL A 1050 16.27 -42.89 -3.39
N GLU A 1051 15.12 -43.54 -3.25
CA GLU A 1051 13.87 -43.04 -3.82
C GLU A 1051 13.40 -41.76 -3.12
N GLN A 1052 13.55 -41.68 -1.79
CA GLN A 1052 13.22 -40.47 -1.04
C GLN A 1052 14.06 -39.26 -1.49
N ARG A 1053 15.37 -39.47 -1.73
CA ARG A 1053 16.27 -38.45 -2.28
C ARG A 1053 15.82 -37.98 -3.66
N ARG A 1054 15.44 -38.90 -4.55
CA ARG A 1054 14.93 -38.56 -5.89
C ARG A 1054 13.71 -37.63 -5.79
N ARG A 1055 12.73 -37.98 -4.94
CA ARG A 1055 11.49 -37.19 -4.77
C ARG A 1055 11.73 -35.83 -4.12
N LEU A 1056 12.54 -35.76 -3.08
CA LEU A 1056 12.87 -34.47 -2.45
C LEU A 1056 13.70 -33.57 -3.38
N THR A 1057 14.53 -34.15 -4.24
CA THR A 1057 15.25 -33.38 -5.28
C THR A 1057 14.27 -32.79 -6.29
N GLU A 1058 13.28 -33.56 -6.73
CA GLU A 1058 12.22 -33.07 -7.63
C GLU A 1058 11.41 -31.94 -6.98
N GLN A 1059 11.02 -32.08 -5.71
CA GLN A 1059 10.34 -31.02 -4.95
C GLN A 1059 11.22 -29.77 -4.79
N SER A 1060 12.49 -29.94 -4.45
CA SER A 1060 13.41 -28.81 -4.29
C SER A 1060 13.65 -28.05 -5.61
N LEU A 1061 13.60 -28.74 -6.76
CA LEU A 1061 13.64 -28.09 -8.08
C LEU A 1061 12.36 -27.29 -8.37
N LEU A 1062 11.19 -27.75 -7.92
CA LEU A 1062 9.95 -26.96 -7.98
C LEU A 1062 10.04 -25.71 -7.10
N ALA A 1063 10.56 -25.85 -5.89
CA ALA A 1063 10.82 -24.73 -4.98
C ALA A 1063 11.77 -23.69 -5.61
N ALA A 1064 12.87 -24.14 -6.21
CA ALA A 1064 13.79 -23.29 -6.97
C ALA A 1064 13.15 -22.65 -8.22
N GLY A 1065 12.14 -23.32 -8.80
CA GLY A 1065 11.30 -22.83 -9.89
C GLY A 1065 10.27 -21.78 -9.48
N GLY A 1066 10.16 -21.47 -8.18
CA GLY A 1066 9.30 -20.42 -7.64
C GLY A 1066 8.02 -20.90 -6.95
N ASP A 1067 7.87 -22.22 -6.72
CA ASP A 1067 6.79 -22.77 -5.90
C ASP A 1067 7.07 -22.55 -4.40
N PRO A 1068 6.30 -21.70 -3.69
CA PRO A 1068 6.55 -21.39 -2.29
C PRO A 1068 6.10 -22.48 -1.31
N GLU A 1069 5.41 -23.53 -1.77
CA GLU A 1069 4.88 -24.61 -0.93
C GLU A 1069 5.68 -25.91 -1.06
N ALA A 1070 6.51 -26.03 -2.10
CA ALA A 1070 7.34 -27.20 -2.34
C ALA A 1070 8.43 -27.38 -1.27
N MET A 1071 8.70 -28.64 -0.90
CA MET A 1071 9.65 -28.97 0.17
C MET A 1071 11.10 -28.64 -0.21
N GLU A 1072 11.88 -28.18 0.78
CA GLU A 1072 13.33 -28.05 0.67
C GLU A 1072 14.02 -29.43 0.87
N LEU A 1073 15.18 -29.62 0.24
CA LEU A 1073 15.97 -30.84 0.38
C LEU A 1073 16.65 -30.88 1.77
N ASP A 1074 16.20 -31.79 2.63
CA ASP A 1074 16.78 -32.03 3.96
C ASP A 1074 17.80 -33.20 3.91
N GLU A 1075 19.09 -32.86 3.75
CA GLU A 1075 20.18 -33.85 3.70
C GLU A 1075 20.37 -34.61 5.02
N ASP A 1076 20.09 -33.98 6.17
CA ASP A 1076 20.20 -34.64 7.46
C ASP A 1076 19.10 -35.71 7.64
N PHE A 1077 17.89 -35.43 7.12
CA PHE A 1077 16.81 -36.42 7.09
C PHE A 1077 17.17 -37.61 6.18
N LEU A 1078 17.71 -37.35 4.99
CA LEU A 1078 18.15 -38.42 4.08
C LEU A 1078 19.26 -39.26 4.70
N GLN A 1079 20.24 -38.62 5.35
CA GLN A 1079 21.29 -39.31 6.09
C GLN A 1079 20.70 -40.19 7.20
N ALA A 1080 19.67 -39.72 7.92
CA ALA A 1080 19.00 -40.55 8.91
C ALA A 1080 18.34 -41.80 8.28
N LEU A 1081 17.65 -41.66 7.15
CA LEU A 1081 17.07 -42.82 6.45
C LEU A 1081 18.12 -43.82 5.96
N GLU A 1082 19.33 -43.36 5.61
CA GLU A 1082 20.46 -44.22 5.24
C GLU A 1082 20.95 -45.11 6.41
N TYR A 1083 20.65 -44.75 7.67
CA TYR A 1083 20.85 -45.62 8.84
C TYR A 1083 19.74 -46.67 9.03
N ALA A 1084 18.81 -46.77 8.08
CA ALA A 1084 17.69 -47.69 8.00
C ALA A 1084 16.54 -47.39 8.99
N MET A 1085 15.45 -46.86 8.45
CA MET A 1085 14.16 -46.79 9.12
C MET A 1085 13.41 -48.13 8.95
N PRO A 1086 12.81 -48.73 10.01
CA PRO A 1086 11.98 -49.91 9.84
C PRO A 1086 10.72 -49.58 9.01
N PRO A 1087 10.10 -50.57 8.32
CA PRO A 1087 8.80 -50.37 7.68
C PRO A 1087 7.82 -49.77 8.69
N THR A 1088 7.22 -48.63 8.39
CA THR A 1088 6.48 -47.84 9.38
C THR A 1088 5.19 -47.34 8.75
N GLY A 1089 4.11 -47.35 9.52
CA GLY A 1089 2.88 -46.63 9.20
C GLY A 1089 2.88 -45.32 9.98
N GLY A 1090 2.61 -44.21 9.31
CA GLY A 1090 2.49 -42.89 9.94
C GLY A 1090 1.16 -42.25 9.60
N LEU A 1091 0.59 -41.49 10.53
CA LEU A 1091 -0.65 -40.75 10.36
C LEU A 1091 -0.49 -39.31 10.83
N GLY A 1092 -1.28 -38.41 10.25
CA GLY A 1092 -1.46 -37.03 10.66
C GLY A 1092 -2.94 -36.68 10.72
N ILE A 1093 -3.41 -36.16 11.86
CA ILE A 1093 -4.80 -35.77 12.09
C ILE A 1093 -4.84 -34.28 12.44
N GLY A 1094 -5.71 -33.53 11.75
CA GLY A 1094 -6.05 -32.16 12.11
C GLY A 1094 -6.95 -32.15 13.34
N VAL A 1095 -6.38 -31.96 14.53
CA VAL A 1095 -7.12 -32.02 15.80
C VAL A 1095 -8.22 -30.97 15.85
N ASP A 1096 -7.96 -29.78 15.31
CA ASP A 1096 -8.97 -28.74 15.17
C ASP A 1096 -10.14 -29.18 14.30
N ARG A 1097 -9.88 -29.87 13.18
CA ARG A 1097 -10.91 -30.40 12.28
C ARG A 1097 -11.68 -31.56 12.91
N VAL A 1098 -11.04 -32.40 13.72
CA VAL A 1098 -11.76 -33.39 14.56
C VAL A 1098 -12.69 -32.67 15.53
N VAL A 1099 -12.25 -31.61 16.21
CA VAL A 1099 -13.14 -30.85 17.10
C VAL A 1099 -14.28 -30.18 16.31
N MET A 1100 -14.04 -29.72 15.07
CA MET A 1100 -15.09 -29.23 14.17
C MET A 1100 -16.11 -30.33 13.86
N LEU A 1101 -15.66 -31.53 13.50
CA LEU A 1101 -16.51 -32.72 13.27
C LEU A 1101 -17.39 -33.02 14.49
N LEU A 1102 -16.80 -33.01 15.69
CA LEU A 1102 -17.52 -33.34 16.92
C LEU A 1102 -18.53 -32.24 17.32
N THR A 1103 -18.26 -30.98 17.00
CA THR A 1103 -19.07 -29.84 17.48
C THR A 1103 -19.98 -29.23 16.42
N GLY A 1104 -19.78 -29.56 15.14
CA GLY A 1104 -20.48 -28.96 14.00
C GLY A 1104 -20.17 -27.47 13.81
N ARG A 1105 -19.05 -26.99 14.36
CA ARG A 1105 -18.65 -25.58 14.38
C ARG A 1105 -17.39 -25.32 13.56
N SER A 1106 -17.23 -24.07 13.13
CA SER A 1106 -16.02 -23.63 12.39
C SER A 1106 -14.77 -23.66 13.28
N ILE A 1107 -13.58 -23.69 12.67
CA ILE A 1107 -12.31 -23.64 13.40
C ILE A 1107 -12.21 -22.39 14.29
N ARG A 1108 -12.77 -21.27 13.83
CA ARG A 1108 -12.78 -19.98 14.55
C ARG A 1108 -13.71 -20.01 15.76
N GLU A 1109 -14.71 -20.86 15.78
CA GLU A 1109 -15.58 -21.04 16.93
C GLU A 1109 -15.01 -22.03 17.95
N THR A 1110 -14.28 -23.06 17.49
CA THR A 1110 -13.71 -24.10 18.36
C THR A 1110 -12.39 -23.68 19.00
N LEU A 1111 -11.62 -22.79 18.36
CA LEU A 1111 -10.42 -22.20 18.95
C LEU A 1111 -10.78 -21.14 20.00
N PRO A 1112 -10.12 -21.15 21.18
CA PRO A 1112 -10.32 -20.10 22.18
C PRO A 1112 -9.99 -18.72 21.62
N PHE A 1113 -8.83 -18.56 20.99
CA PHE A 1113 -8.34 -17.28 20.46
C PHE A 1113 -7.85 -17.46 19.01
N PRO A 1114 -8.77 -17.47 18.02
CA PRO A 1114 -8.39 -17.50 16.61
C PRO A 1114 -7.70 -16.18 16.21
N LEU A 1115 -6.82 -16.25 15.21
CA LEU A 1115 -6.21 -15.05 14.65
C LEU A 1115 -7.30 -14.18 13.99
N VAL A 1116 -7.27 -12.88 14.27
CA VAL A 1116 -8.17 -11.88 13.69
C VAL A 1116 -7.34 -10.80 13.03
N ARG A 1117 -7.78 -10.34 11.86
CA ARG A 1117 -7.19 -9.15 11.24
C ARG A 1117 -7.42 -7.97 12.18
N ALA A 1118 -6.39 -7.18 12.47
CA ALA A 1118 -6.56 -5.94 13.23
C ALA A 1118 -7.70 -5.11 12.60
N ALA A 1119 -8.55 -4.51 13.44
CA ALA A 1119 -9.56 -3.58 12.91
C ALA A 1119 -8.78 -2.39 12.33
N SER A 1120 -8.88 -2.22 11.01
CA SER A 1120 -8.25 -1.13 10.26
C SER A 1120 -8.84 0.22 10.63
#